data_AF-A0A1A9W232-F1
#
_entry.id   AF-A0A1A9W232-F1
#
_cell.length_a   1.000
_cell.length_b   1.000
_cell.length_c   1.000
_cell.angle_alpha   90.00
_cell.angle_beta   90.00
_cell.angle_gamma   90.00
#
_symmetry.space_group_name_H-M   'P 1'
#
loop_
_entity.id
_entity.type
_entity.pdbx_description
1 polymer ?
#
loop_
_entity_poly.entity_id
_entity_poly.type
_entity_poly.pdbx_seq_one_letter_code
_entity_poly.pdbx_strand_id
1 'polypeptide(L)'
;MALEKMDETLLKQAMQAMGWNSSSHVPMANAENRAILEEIHKLSVIKDDAIGKEQSVTKRYEKLQQHSKNAEMTISHNLKLLEAFQKESRTEAHLYKLAQRNHSKLKDDLNNISKEWNNYKNFVDTTEKEMCKRKHNIDNAINRIKWAKTALAEWRTAMEDGNRAYQLIDMYYKDDQKQAKQQNLKHQKICSEIETSRNQLVELYNEQKTLECNLECTANLYRTAHAERRQMVQIWKLAVTQMDQREKDIRNTETELLEIRELAPQIDKEFKMNEDRLNEIAENSREIEANIEELNTETSQIKEQIQALSDMTIAKSNEVDILQKELQNLAHRVEEQRIENRRNVQLQTERLTQIKNLNGAVETLTKKLKEKQNQNLSATQRLQQLEDLMDTEEKMKNQVTKENERINGLSYRSIVQLKTFRDEVQTLTMTGDSYRSAMIAMKRSIHNSEKQLKRQTEVHYEMAFKVLKLEHKIMNLKGNLLDPQMETKNQEYFKELDEQHNKLLKVLQSTQTQNKKLDDDMRKLTIIYNNDTAELDKINFKIKEAQVYCEGSVKLLHEVTRRNQGLIVELSIFKMRTNEFENELSNCDDNTYNLSKHRMHLNRTIKDRIVEIKSQLDLLKLKRKHLNEELSTSRADIGERNKHLEAVKARFELTSKLLGVNSDGTLITATQLRVETAQEKQMLLDEGNVLNEKVLKAEDEIKALGNTLALFKNANDVFRKNVRTHPDVDEANKEFRDMRKNYCVILHKTKILQRNFVQLNKLNKVSLNEKYALEKTLEAERNKRLENVDLLSRLRKEVDEQKTKIRRADHELKQASKAMKQQNISPELLELYERTVELKELEDRNMKVLNQLGDVVDNDFELGPKIARAIADHGMKLPHLMHKTRSTISYRSDISACDGLSLSSRAIDLPDTSRSSVSEESQTKSSTSAKLSVVSLDFPGKE
;
A
#
# COMPACT_ATOMS: atom_id res chain seq x y z
N MET A 1 16.51 45.00 14.64
CA MET A 1 15.77 46.23 14.28
C MET A 1 16.23 46.68 12.91
N ALA A 2 15.49 47.49 12.16
CA ALA A 2 14.03 47.63 12.03
C ALA A 2 13.81 48.43 10.73
N LEU A 3 12.63 48.23 10.11
CA LEU A 3 11.98 49.08 9.10
C LEU A 3 12.88 50.04 8.27
N GLU A 4 13.14 49.87 6.96
CA GLU A 4 12.39 49.17 5.89
C GLU A 4 10.90 49.52 5.85
N LYS A 5 10.39 50.05 4.71
CA LYS A 5 9.09 50.88 4.60
C LYS A 5 8.88 53.86 5.05
N MET A 6 8.24 54.92 4.47
CA MET A 6 7.48 55.30 3.26
C MET A 6 8.37 56.29 2.47
N ASP A 7 7.78 57.34 1.91
CA ASP A 7 8.39 58.61 1.48
C ASP A 7 9.52 58.59 0.44
N GLU A 8 9.76 57.41 -0.12
CA GLU A 8 9.82 57.16 -1.57
C GLU A 8 8.48 57.54 -2.29
N THR A 9 7.47 57.99 -1.53
CA THR A 9 6.12 58.38 -1.98
C THR A 9 5.91 59.88 -2.24
N LEU A 10 6.75 60.78 -1.73
CA LEU A 10 6.65 62.23 -2.04
C LEU A 10 7.96 62.87 -2.52
N LEU A 11 9.13 62.29 -2.22
CA LEU A 11 10.06 62.09 -3.33
C LEU A 11 9.71 60.71 -3.91
N LYS A 12 8.76 60.62 -4.83
CA LYS A 12 8.67 61.55 -5.98
C LYS A 12 7.25 62.11 -6.17
N GLN A 13 7.07 63.42 -5.96
CA GLN A 13 5.82 64.17 -6.19
C GLN A 13 5.76 64.70 -7.63
N ALA A 14 5.02 64.10 -8.55
CA ALA A 14 4.51 62.73 -8.60
C ALA A 14 5.44 61.61 -9.15
N MET A 15 6.72 61.75 -9.61
CA MET A 15 7.49 62.96 -9.95
C MET A 15 6.67 63.85 -10.86
N GLN A 16 6.88 65.16 -10.79
CA GLN A 16 6.63 66.08 -11.92
C GLN A 16 5.19 66.14 -12.45
N ALA A 17 4.23 65.43 -11.84
CA ALA A 17 2.80 65.37 -12.16
C ALA A 17 2.53 65.02 -13.65
N MET A 18 2.70 63.77 -14.11
CA MET A 18 2.27 62.52 -13.44
C MET A 18 3.34 61.55 -12.90
N GLY A 19 4.59 61.42 -13.36
CA GLY A 19 5.35 62.10 -14.42
C GLY A 19 6.83 61.65 -14.37
N TRP A 20 7.08 60.36 -14.08
CA TRP A 20 8.34 59.86 -13.52
C TRP A 20 9.59 59.99 -14.42
N ASN A 21 10.54 60.91 -14.10
CA ASN A 21 11.92 60.93 -14.67
C ASN A 21 13.05 60.53 -13.69
N SER A 22 14.04 59.79 -14.20
CA SER A 22 14.62 58.65 -13.48
C SER A 22 15.80 58.91 -12.51
N SER A 23 16.38 60.11 -12.45
CA SER A 23 17.67 60.35 -11.76
C SER A 23 17.59 60.83 -10.31
N SER A 24 16.40 61.12 -9.77
CA SER A 24 16.27 61.55 -8.36
C SER A 24 16.61 60.41 -7.40
N HIS A 25 17.85 60.40 -6.90
CA HIS A 25 18.21 59.77 -5.63
C HIS A 25 17.45 60.47 -4.48
N VAL A 26 17.27 59.74 -3.37
CA VAL A 26 16.70 60.29 -2.13
C VAL A 26 17.64 61.38 -1.57
N PRO A 27 17.13 62.50 -1.01
CA PRO A 27 17.99 63.60 -0.55
C PRO A 27 19.01 63.15 0.50
N MET A 28 20.30 63.37 0.21
CA MET A 28 21.40 63.16 1.17
C MET A 28 21.80 64.47 1.84
N ALA A 29 22.19 64.41 3.12
CA ALA A 29 22.71 65.56 3.86
C ALA A 29 23.88 65.18 4.77
N ASN A 30 25.13 65.37 4.29
CA ASN A 30 26.16 66.21 4.93
C ASN A 30 27.34 66.42 3.95
N ALA A 31 28.26 67.33 4.26
CA ALA A 31 29.36 67.75 3.37
C ALA A 31 30.72 67.07 3.65
N GLU A 32 31.04 66.81 4.92
CA GLU A 32 32.39 66.43 5.40
C GLU A 32 32.97 65.18 4.70
N ASN A 33 32.14 64.19 4.42
CA ASN A 33 32.51 62.90 3.82
C ASN A 33 33.11 63.00 2.39
N ARG A 34 33.18 64.18 1.78
CA ARG A 34 33.85 64.39 0.47
C ARG A 34 35.32 64.79 0.57
N ALA A 35 35.78 65.43 1.64
CA ALA A 35 37.12 66.02 1.68
C ALA A 35 38.25 64.99 1.90
N ILE A 36 37.98 63.94 2.68
CA ILE A 36 38.98 62.97 3.16
C ILE A 36 39.61 62.12 2.02
N LEU A 37 38.98 62.09 0.84
CA LEU A 37 39.40 61.23 -0.28
C LEU A 37 40.55 61.79 -1.13
N GLU A 38 40.90 63.08 -1.05
CA GLU A 38 41.85 63.71 -1.99
C GLU A 38 43.31 63.79 -1.49
N GLU A 39 43.55 63.78 -0.18
CA GLU A 39 44.88 64.13 0.38
C GLU A 39 45.91 63.00 0.28
N ILE A 40 45.47 61.74 0.37
CA ILE A 40 46.30 60.52 0.32
C ILE A 40 47.12 60.40 -0.99
N HIS A 41 46.77 61.17 -2.03
CA HIS A 41 47.24 60.99 -3.40
C HIS A 41 48.65 61.55 -3.72
N LYS A 42 49.25 62.45 -2.92
CA LYS A 42 50.29 63.37 -3.45
C LYS A 42 51.76 63.14 -3.05
N LEU A 43 52.08 62.58 -1.88
CA LEU A 43 53.45 62.65 -1.31
C LEU A 43 54.49 61.65 -1.87
N SER A 44 54.17 60.86 -2.89
CA SER A 44 54.86 59.60 -3.21
C SER A 44 56.11 59.67 -4.14
N VAL A 45 56.60 60.84 -4.59
CA VAL A 45 57.03 60.95 -6.01
C VAL A 45 58.54 61.13 -6.35
N ILE A 46 59.32 62.02 -5.72
CA ILE A 46 60.32 62.83 -6.49
C ILE A 46 61.83 62.41 -6.49
N LYS A 47 62.44 61.91 -5.41
CA LYS A 47 63.78 62.41 -5.01
C LYS A 47 65.06 61.68 -5.47
N ASP A 48 65.17 60.36 -5.37
CA ASP A 48 66.46 59.71 -5.02
C ASP A 48 67.36 59.22 -6.20
N ASP A 49 67.45 60.01 -7.29
CA ASP A 49 67.70 59.46 -8.63
C ASP A 49 69.09 59.66 -9.30
N ALA A 50 69.85 60.70 -8.95
CA ALA A 50 70.70 61.34 -9.99
C ALA A 50 72.07 60.68 -10.30
N ILE A 51 72.85 60.27 -9.30
CA ILE A 51 74.34 60.29 -9.39
C ILE A 51 75.02 58.92 -9.63
N GLY A 52 74.34 57.79 -9.46
CA GLY A 52 74.93 56.44 -9.60
C GLY A 52 75.33 55.98 -11.01
N LYS A 53 75.70 56.90 -11.93
CA LYS A 53 75.61 56.69 -13.39
C LYS A 53 76.93 56.35 -14.10
N GLU A 54 78.06 56.99 -13.80
CA GLU A 54 79.24 56.88 -14.70
C GLU A 54 80.16 55.67 -14.45
N GLN A 55 80.51 55.36 -13.19
CA GLN A 55 81.31 54.14 -12.89
C GLN A 55 80.58 52.82 -13.24
N SER A 56 79.30 52.91 -13.63
CA SER A 56 78.59 51.80 -14.27
C SER A 56 79.19 51.43 -15.63
N VAL A 57 79.85 52.37 -16.35
CA VAL A 57 80.09 52.32 -17.80
C VAL A 57 81.31 51.49 -18.23
N THR A 58 82.44 51.51 -17.53
CA THR A 58 83.56 50.59 -17.85
C THR A 58 83.30 49.18 -17.33
N LYS A 59 82.71 49.06 -16.13
CA LYS A 59 82.09 47.79 -15.65
C LYS A 59 81.00 47.27 -16.59
N ARG A 60 80.44 48.12 -17.45
CA ARG A 60 79.50 47.76 -18.53
C ARG A 60 80.18 47.05 -19.68
N TYR A 61 81.43 47.37 -20.03
CA TYR A 61 82.06 46.92 -21.28
C TYR A 61 82.58 45.47 -21.23
N GLU A 62 83.33 45.09 -20.19
CA GLU A 62 83.72 43.68 -20.00
C GLU A 62 82.49 42.81 -19.74
N LYS A 63 81.51 43.34 -18.98
CA LYS A 63 80.18 42.74 -18.90
C LYS A 63 79.49 42.68 -20.26
N LEU A 64 79.67 43.64 -21.17
CA LEU A 64 79.11 43.62 -22.52
C LEU A 64 79.72 42.49 -23.35
N GLN A 65 81.02 42.21 -23.20
CA GLN A 65 81.69 41.14 -23.96
C GLN A 65 81.35 39.75 -23.41
N GLN A 66 81.27 39.60 -22.08
CA GLN A 66 80.67 38.40 -21.46
C GLN A 66 79.18 38.27 -21.83
N HIS A 67 78.43 39.37 -21.84
CA HIS A 67 77.05 39.44 -22.33
C HIS A 67 76.97 39.23 -23.84
N SER A 68 78.05 39.37 -24.62
CA SER A 68 78.06 39.04 -26.05
C SER A 68 78.16 37.53 -26.26
N LYS A 69 79.07 36.84 -25.55
CA LYS A 69 79.10 35.37 -25.55
C LYS A 69 77.86 34.76 -24.89
N ASN A 70 77.35 35.36 -23.82
CA ASN A 70 76.07 34.98 -23.25
C ASN A 70 74.91 35.36 -24.17
N ALA A 71 74.99 36.42 -24.98
CA ALA A 71 74.00 36.72 -26.02
C ALA A 71 74.06 35.67 -27.13
N GLU A 72 75.23 35.23 -27.60
CA GLU A 72 75.36 34.15 -28.59
C GLU A 72 74.84 32.81 -28.05
N MET A 73 75.19 32.45 -26.81
CA MET A 73 74.68 31.24 -26.15
C MET A 73 73.18 31.35 -25.86
N THR A 74 72.67 32.50 -25.44
CA THR A 74 71.22 32.73 -25.28
C THR A 74 70.53 32.92 -26.62
N ILE A 75 71.18 33.27 -27.72
CA ILE A 75 70.61 33.26 -29.08
C ILE A 75 70.51 31.82 -29.56
N SER A 76 71.52 30.97 -29.33
CA SER A 76 71.42 29.52 -29.59
C SER A 76 70.34 28.88 -28.72
N HIS A 77 70.26 29.24 -27.44
CA HIS A 77 69.22 28.78 -26.53
C HIS A 77 67.84 29.34 -26.91
N ASN A 78 67.73 30.61 -27.28
CA ASN A 78 66.50 31.26 -27.74
C ASN A 78 66.07 30.76 -29.11
N LEU A 79 66.97 30.29 -29.98
CA LEU A 79 66.60 29.63 -31.24
C LEU A 79 66.06 28.23 -30.98
N LYS A 80 66.66 27.46 -30.06
CA LYS A 80 66.10 26.18 -29.59
C LYS A 80 64.78 26.37 -28.84
N LEU A 81 64.67 27.43 -28.05
CA LEU A 81 63.46 27.81 -27.31
C LEU A 81 62.40 28.41 -28.24
N LEU A 82 62.77 29.11 -29.31
CA LEU A 82 61.84 29.53 -30.38
C LEU A 82 61.38 28.33 -31.21
N GLU A 83 62.24 27.35 -31.48
CA GLU A 83 61.83 26.10 -32.13
C GLU A 83 60.93 25.27 -31.20
N ALA A 84 61.21 25.26 -29.89
CA ALA A 84 60.35 24.68 -28.87
C ALA A 84 59.00 25.43 -28.79
N PHE A 85 58.99 26.75 -28.63
CA PHE A 85 57.80 27.60 -28.64
C PHE A 85 57.04 27.52 -29.98
N GLN A 86 57.70 27.27 -31.10
CA GLN A 86 57.02 27.09 -32.40
C GLN A 86 56.42 25.68 -32.54
N LYS A 87 57.00 24.66 -31.89
CA LYS A 87 56.36 23.35 -31.72
C LYS A 87 55.21 23.42 -30.71
N GLU A 88 55.43 24.10 -29.59
CA GLU A 88 54.46 24.34 -28.52
C GLU A 88 53.26 25.13 -29.04
N SER A 89 53.48 26.25 -29.74
CA SER A 89 52.43 27.03 -30.42
C SER A 89 51.71 26.24 -31.51
N ARG A 90 52.36 25.30 -32.20
CA ARG A 90 51.67 24.35 -33.10
C ARG A 90 50.79 23.36 -32.33
N THR A 91 51.28 22.82 -31.21
CA THR A 91 50.48 21.94 -30.33
C THR A 91 49.37 22.70 -29.62
N GLU A 92 49.59 23.95 -29.23
CA GLU A 92 48.61 24.85 -28.63
C GLU A 92 47.57 25.26 -29.66
N ALA A 93 47.94 25.60 -30.90
CA ALA A 93 46.99 25.83 -31.98
C ALA A 93 46.18 24.56 -32.33
N HIS A 94 46.75 23.37 -32.15
CA HIS A 94 46.02 22.09 -32.27
C HIS A 94 45.07 21.86 -31.08
N LEU A 95 45.54 22.05 -29.85
CA LEU A 95 44.76 21.95 -28.62
C LEU A 95 43.64 23.01 -28.57
N TYR A 96 43.89 24.21 -29.08
CA TYR A 96 42.91 25.27 -29.27
C TYR A 96 41.88 24.89 -30.32
N LYS A 97 42.27 24.31 -31.46
CA LYS A 97 41.29 23.77 -32.44
C LYS A 97 40.48 22.61 -31.87
N LEU A 98 41.06 21.78 -31.00
CA LEU A 98 40.35 20.71 -30.29
C LEU A 98 39.40 21.29 -29.22
N ALA A 99 39.85 22.27 -28.44
CA ALA A 99 39.05 22.98 -27.45
C ALA A 99 37.93 23.80 -28.10
N GLN A 100 38.16 24.39 -29.27
CA GLN A 100 37.16 25.10 -30.07
C GLN A 100 36.11 24.12 -30.63
N ARG A 101 36.52 22.93 -31.11
CA ARG A 101 35.58 21.87 -31.50
C ARG A 101 34.77 21.36 -30.30
N ASN A 102 35.43 21.12 -29.17
CA ASN A 102 34.77 20.70 -27.94
C ASN A 102 33.84 21.80 -27.39
N HIS A 103 34.20 23.07 -27.50
CA HIS A 103 33.37 24.21 -27.14
C HIS A 103 32.16 24.34 -28.07
N SER A 104 32.33 24.20 -29.40
CA SER A 104 31.20 24.15 -30.34
C SER A 104 30.27 22.99 -30.02
N LYS A 105 30.81 21.78 -29.78
CA LYS A 105 29.99 20.64 -29.37
C LYS A 105 29.26 20.91 -28.05
N LEU A 106 29.96 21.38 -27.01
CA LEU A 106 29.35 21.73 -25.71
C LEU A 106 28.32 22.86 -25.84
N LYS A 107 28.48 23.77 -26.81
CA LYS A 107 27.51 24.82 -27.13
C LYS A 107 26.28 24.25 -27.84
N ASP A 108 26.45 23.28 -28.73
CA ASP A 108 25.33 22.58 -29.39
C ASP A 108 24.59 21.65 -28.41
N ASP A 109 25.33 20.95 -27.54
CA ASP A 109 24.78 20.18 -26.41
C ASP A 109 24.02 21.12 -25.44
N LEU A 110 24.58 22.28 -25.07
CA LEU A 110 23.88 23.32 -24.29
C LEU A 110 22.65 23.89 -25.01
N ASN A 111 22.72 24.09 -26.33
CA ASN A 111 21.57 24.53 -27.13
C ASN A 111 20.45 23.47 -27.13
N ASN A 112 20.81 22.19 -27.14
CA ASN A 112 19.84 21.09 -27.09
C ASN A 112 19.23 20.93 -25.69
N ILE A 113 20.06 20.93 -24.64
CA ILE A 113 19.62 20.96 -23.24
C ILE A 113 18.75 22.20 -22.96
N SER A 114 19.06 23.35 -23.57
CA SER A 114 18.24 24.56 -23.47
C SER A 114 16.89 24.41 -24.18
N LYS A 115 16.82 23.75 -25.35
CA LYS A 115 15.53 23.41 -26.00
C LYS A 115 14.71 22.46 -25.14
N GLU A 116 15.33 21.42 -24.60
CA GLU A 116 14.67 20.46 -23.70
C GLU A 116 14.18 21.14 -22.42
N TRP A 117 15.00 21.97 -21.78
CA TRP A 117 14.62 22.76 -20.62
C TRP A 117 13.46 23.72 -20.92
N ASN A 118 13.48 24.40 -22.08
CA ASN A 118 12.36 25.24 -22.52
C ASN A 118 11.10 24.41 -22.81
N ASN A 119 11.21 23.20 -23.37
CA ASN A 119 10.08 22.29 -23.56
C ASN A 119 9.49 21.83 -22.23
N TYR A 120 10.33 21.45 -21.25
CA TYR A 120 9.89 21.11 -19.90
C TYR A 120 9.30 22.33 -19.16
N LYS A 121 9.89 23.52 -19.30
CA LYS A 121 9.35 24.76 -18.73
C LYS A 121 7.99 25.12 -19.36
N ASN A 122 7.84 24.98 -20.67
CA ASN A 122 6.55 25.14 -21.36
C ASN A 122 5.51 24.12 -20.86
N PHE A 123 5.90 22.86 -20.64
CA PHE A 123 5.03 21.82 -20.09
C PHE A 123 4.62 22.09 -18.63
N VAL A 124 5.55 22.58 -17.79
CA VAL A 124 5.23 23.05 -16.43
C VAL A 124 4.28 24.25 -16.51
N ASP A 125 4.52 25.20 -17.41
CA ASP A 125 3.68 26.41 -17.52
C ASP A 125 2.29 26.10 -18.09
N THR A 126 2.12 25.10 -18.97
CA THR A 126 0.78 24.68 -19.43
C THR A 126 0.04 23.90 -18.33
N THR A 127 0.72 22.98 -17.63
CA THR A 127 0.11 22.21 -16.53
C THR A 127 -0.22 23.09 -15.32
N GLU A 128 0.59 24.11 -15.01
CA GLU A 128 0.28 25.12 -13.99
C GLU A 128 -0.91 25.99 -14.42
N LYS A 129 -0.95 26.46 -15.68
CA LYS A 129 -2.12 27.19 -16.22
C LYS A 129 -3.40 26.35 -16.19
N GLU A 130 -3.31 25.05 -16.46
CA GLU A 130 -4.44 24.12 -16.29
C GLU A 130 -4.83 23.95 -14.82
N MET A 131 -3.87 23.79 -13.91
CA MET A 131 -4.14 23.69 -12.48
C MET A 131 -4.82 24.97 -11.96
N CYS A 132 -4.38 26.15 -12.40
CA CYS A 132 -5.03 27.43 -12.10
C CYS A 132 -6.46 27.50 -12.64
N LYS A 133 -6.71 27.05 -13.89
CA LYS A 133 -8.08 26.95 -14.44
C LYS A 133 -8.97 25.99 -13.64
N ARG A 134 -8.46 24.80 -13.31
CA ARG A 134 -9.18 23.79 -12.50
C ARG A 134 -9.47 24.32 -11.10
N LYS A 135 -8.51 25.00 -10.46
CA LYS A 135 -8.68 25.67 -9.16
C LYS A 135 -9.74 26.77 -9.24
N HIS A 136 -9.68 27.66 -10.24
CA HIS A 136 -10.68 28.71 -10.41
C HIS A 136 -12.09 28.13 -10.64
N ASN A 137 -12.22 27.03 -11.40
CA ASN A 137 -13.49 26.32 -11.55
C ASN A 137 -14.00 25.75 -10.22
N ILE A 138 -13.12 25.22 -9.36
CA ILE A 138 -13.45 24.76 -8.01
C ILE A 138 -13.87 25.94 -7.11
N ASP A 139 -13.13 27.05 -7.11
CA ASP A 139 -13.45 28.26 -6.35
C ASP A 139 -14.80 28.86 -6.80
N ASN A 140 -15.09 28.86 -8.09
CA ASN A 140 -16.38 29.26 -8.66
C ASN A 140 -17.51 28.31 -8.24
N ALA A 141 -17.29 26.99 -8.24
CA ALA A 141 -18.26 26.02 -7.74
C ALA A 141 -18.54 26.21 -6.23
N ILE A 142 -17.49 26.40 -5.44
CA ILE A 142 -17.57 26.71 -4.01
C ILE A 142 -18.36 28.01 -3.77
N ASN A 143 -18.13 29.06 -4.57
CA ASN A 143 -18.85 30.32 -4.42
C ASN A 143 -20.32 30.21 -4.87
N ARG A 144 -20.64 29.42 -5.90
CA ARG A 144 -22.04 29.08 -6.25
C ARG A 144 -22.73 28.28 -5.15
N ILE A 145 -22.02 27.35 -4.49
CA ILE A 145 -22.53 26.61 -3.32
C ILE A 145 -22.75 27.53 -2.12
N LYS A 146 -21.83 28.47 -1.84
CA LYS A 146 -22.01 29.49 -0.79
C LYS A 146 -23.23 30.37 -1.06
N TRP A 147 -23.37 30.89 -2.28
CA TRP A 147 -24.52 31.72 -2.67
C TRP A 147 -25.85 30.96 -2.60
N ALA A 148 -25.88 29.70 -3.06
CA ALA A 148 -27.06 28.85 -2.90
C ALA A 148 -27.39 28.61 -1.41
N LYS A 149 -26.36 28.47 -0.55
CA LYS A 149 -26.55 28.31 0.90
C LYS A 149 -27.04 29.60 1.59
N THR A 150 -26.60 30.79 1.18
CA THR A 150 -27.13 32.05 1.73
C THR A 150 -28.55 32.32 1.24
N ALA A 151 -28.82 32.14 -0.05
CA ALA A 151 -30.17 32.24 -0.60
C ALA A 151 -31.14 31.28 0.11
N LEU A 152 -30.75 30.01 0.34
CA LEU A 152 -31.56 29.06 1.10
C LEU A 152 -31.78 29.47 2.57
N ALA A 153 -30.88 30.25 3.17
CA ALA A 153 -31.07 30.82 4.51
C ALA A 153 -32.03 32.02 4.49
N GLU A 154 -31.94 32.87 3.46
CA GLU A 154 -32.85 34.01 3.24
C GLU A 154 -34.29 33.53 2.96
N TRP A 155 -34.45 32.51 2.11
CA TRP A 155 -35.74 31.82 1.89
C TRP A 155 -36.27 31.16 3.16
N ARG A 156 -35.39 30.65 4.03
CA ARG A 156 -35.77 30.08 5.32
C ARG A 156 -36.32 31.15 6.26
N THR A 157 -35.66 32.30 6.38
CA THR A 157 -36.16 33.42 7.21
C THR A 157 -37.47 34.00 6.68
N ALA A 158 -37.64 34.09 5.35
CA ALA A 158 -38.91 34.51 4.74
C ALA A 158 -40.04 33.50 5.00
N MET A 159 -39.72 32.20 5.01
CA MET A 159 -40.65 31.15 5.46
C MET A 159 -40.94 31.22 6.97
N GLU A 160 -39.99 31.64 7.80
CA GLU A 160 -40.14 31.72 9.27
C GLU A 160 -41.13 32.83 9.72
N ASP A 161 -41.26 33.93 8.97
CA ASP A 161 -42.31 34.94 9.22
C ASP A 161 -43.69 34.48 8.73
N GLY A 162 -43.77 33.91 7.52
CA GLY A 162 -45.00 33.25 7.04
C GLY A 162 -45.46 32.12 7.98
N ASN A 163 -44.50 31.47 8.63
CA ASN A 163 -44.70 30.39 9.59
C ASN A 163 -45.55 30.77 10.79
N ARG A 164 -45.78 32.05 11.14
CA ARG A 164 -46.70 32.36 12.27
C ARG A 164 -48.18 32.21 11.90
N ALA A 165 -48.56 32.55 10.67
CA ALA A 165 -49.91 32.25 10.17
C ALA A 165 -50.01 30.78 9.75
N TYR A 166 -48.97 30.26 9.08
CA TYR A 166 -48.89 28.84 8.75
C TYR A 166 -48.88 27.96 10.02
N GLN A 167 -48.25 28.32 11.14
CA GLN A 167 -48.22 27.49 12.38
C GLN A 167 -49.61 27.13 12.92
N LEU A 168 -50.62 27.98 12.75
CA LEU A 168 -51.97 27.67 13.20
C LEU A 168 -52.66 26.69 12.23
N ILE A 169 -52.48 26.87 10.92
CA ILE A 169 -52.93 25.95 9.88
C ILE A 169 -52.17 24.62 9.97
N ASP A 170 -50.87 24.67 10.25
CA ASP A 170 -49.91 23.58 10.43
C ASP A 170 -50.10 22.87 11.78
N MET A 171 -50.78 23.43 12.78
CA MET A 171 -51.25 22.65 13.93
C MET A 171 -52.39 21.71 13.54
N TYR A 172 -53.43 22.22 12.87
CA TYR A 172 -54.52 21.38 12.36
C TYR A 172 -54.03 20.40 11.28
N TYR A 173 -53.24 20.90 10.33
CA TYR A 173 -52.56 20.09 9.32
C TYR A 173 -51.54 19.14 9.94
N LYS A 174 -50.91 19.39 11.10
CA LYS A 174 -50.08 18.38 11.79
C LYS A 174 -50.92 17.28 12.42
N ASP A 175 -52.09 17.55 12.97
CA ASP A 175 -52.96 16.48 13.49
C ASP A 175 -53.64 15.70 12.35
N ASP A 176 -54.07 16.36 11.27
CA ASP A 176 -54.54 15.68 10.04
C ASP A 176 -53.41 14.93 9.34
N GLN A 177 -52.21 15.50 9.22
CA GLN A 177 -51.02 14.83 8.69
C GLN A 177 -50.52 13.76 9.66
N LYS A 178 -50.85 13.79 10.95
CA LYS A 178 -50.55 12.72 11.92
C LYS A 178 -51.56 11.59 11.81
N GLN A 179 -52.85 11.87 11.59
CA GLN A 179 -53.81 10.83 11.19
C GLN A 179 -53.44 10.24 9.82
N ALA A 180 -53.15 11.07 8.82
CA ALA A 180 -52.72 10.62 7.50
C ALA A 180 -51.37 9.89 7.55
N LYS A 181 -50.41 10.29 8.40
CA LYS A 181 -49.18 9.51 8.66
C LYS A 181 -49.47 8.23 9.41
N GLN A 182 -50.42 8.17 10.33
CA GLN A 182 -50.81 6.91 10.99
C GLN A 182 -51.50 5.95 10.02
N GLN A 183 -52.42 6.43 9.18
CA GLN A 183 -53.08 5.63 8.16
C GLN A 183 -52.12 5.26 7.02
N ASN A 184 -51.22 6.16 6.61
CA ASN A 184 -50.16 5.86 5.65
C ASN A 184 -49.06 4.98 6.25
N LEU A 185 -48.79 5.00 7.56
CA LEU A 185 -47.92 4.03 8.23
C LEU A 185 -48.60 2.67 8.33
N LYS A 186 -49.92 2.60 8.56
CA LYS A 186 -50.69 1.35 8.46
C LYS A 186 -50.71 0.84 7.02
N HIS A 187 -50.92 1.70 6.03
CA HIS A 187 -50.89 1.35 4.62
C HIS A 187 -49.48 0.94 4.17
N GLN A 188 -48.43 1.64 4.59
CA GLN A 188 -47.04 1.25 4.32
C GLN A 188 -46.66 -0.02 5.06
N LYS A 189 -47.16 -0.26 6.27
CA LYS A 189 -47.01 -1.54 6.96
C LYS A 189 -47.71 -2.67 6.21
N ILE A 190 -48.99 -2.52 5.89
CA ILE A 190 -49.77 -3.51 5.12
C ILE A 190 -49.17 -3.70 3.72
N CYS A 191 -48.66 -2.66 3.05
CA CYS A 191 -47.93 -2.79 1.80
C CYS A 191 -46.58 -3.48 1.99
N SER A 192 -45.83 -3.20 3.06
CA SER A 192 -44.60 -3.94 3.36
C SER A 192 -44.88 -5.38 3.79
N GLU A 193 -46.02 -5.66 4.42
CA GLU A 193 -46.46 -7.00 4.83
C GLU A 193 -46.96 -7.80 3.61
N ILE A 194 -47.67 -7.15 2.67
CA ILE A 194 -48.06 -7.73 1.38
C ILE A 194 -46.86 -7.90 0.46
N GLU A 195 -45.95 -6.92 0.43
CA GLU A 195 -44.72 -7.04 -0.35
C GLU A 195 -43.82 -8.11 0.27
N THR A 196 -43.62 -8.17 1.60
CA THR A 196 -42.95 -9.31 2.23
C THR A 196 -43.64 -10.61 1.85
N SER A 197 -44.94 -10.78 2.08
CA SER A 197 -45.72 -11.99 1.70
C SER A 197 -45.54 -12.40 0.24
N ARG A 198 -45.62 -11.45 -0.70
CA ARG A 198 -45.35 -11.65 -2.14
C ARG A 198 -43.92 -12.11 -2.36
N ASN A 199 -42.97 -11.52 -1.66
CA ASN A 199 -41.56 -11.80 -1.77
C ASN A 199 -41.21 -13.17 -1.15
N GLN A 200 -41.87 -13.60 -0.06
CA GLN A 200 -41.82 -14.99 0.46
C GLN A 200 -42.28 -15.96 -0.60
N LEU A 201 -43.39 -15.66 -1.28
CA LEU A 201 -43.91 -16.50 -2.35
C LEU A 201 -42.95 -16.57 -3.55
N VAL A 202 -42.27 -15.47 -3.89
CA VAL A 202 -41.22 -15.44 -4.94
C VAL A 202 -39.98 -16.21 -4.51
N GLU A 203 -39.50 -16.06 -3.26
CA GLU A 203 -38.37 -16.84 -2.76
C GLU A 203 -38.69 -18.32 -2.65
N LEU A 204 -39.80 -18.72 -2.03
CA LEU A 204 -40.23 -20.12 -1.95
C LEU A 204 -40.47 -20.75 -3.33
N TYR A 205 -40.96 -19.97 -4.32
CA TYR A 205 -41.07 -20.42 -5.70
C TYR A 205 -39.71 -20.57 -6.38
N ASN A 206 -38.78 -19.64 -6.15
CA ASN A 206 -37.41 -19.73 -6.66
C ASN A 206 -36.63 -20.89 -5.99
N GLU A 207 -36.79 -21.09 -4.69
CA GLU A 207 -36.28 -22.25 -3.95
C GLU A 207 -36.86 -23.53 -4.51
N GLN A 208 -38.19 -23.63 -4.69
CA GLN A 208 -38.81 -24.78 -5.36
C GLN A 208 -38.20 -25.00 -6.76
N LYS A 209 -38.02 -23.97 -7.57
CA LYS A 209 -37.44 -24.09 -8.92
C LYS A 209 -35.95 -24.47 -8.91
N THR A 210 -35.17 -23.97 -7.95
CA THR A 210 -33.78 -24.42 -7.78
C THR A 210 -33.71 -25.85 -7.24
N LEU A 211 -34.63 -26.27 -6.36
CA LEU A 211 -34.74 -27.66 -5.89
C LEU A 211 -35.17 -28.61 -7.01
N GLU A 212 -36.15 -28.24 -7.84
CA GLU A 212 -36.52 -28.98 -9.06
C GLU A 212 -35.31 -29.10 -10.02
N CYS A 213 -34.61 -27.98 -10.28
CA CYS A 213 -33.41 -27.97 -11.12
C CYS A 213 -32.25 -28.79 -10.51
N ASN A 214 -32.06 -28.75 -9.19
CA ASN A 214 -31.07 -29.55 -8.48
C ASN A 214 -31.45 -31.05 -8.48
N LEU A 215 -32.74 -31.39 -8.43
CA LEU A 215 -33.23 -32.77 -8.56
C LEU A 215 -33.06 -33.28 -9.99
N GLU A 216 -33.28 -32.46 -11.01
CA GLU A 216 -32.99 -32.82 -12.40
C GLU A 216 -31.47 -32.94 -12.66
N CYS A 217 -30.68 -32.00 -12.13
CA CYS A 217 -29.22 -32.01 -12.21
C CYS A 217 -28.64 -33.25 -11.50
N THR A 218 -29.07 -33.56 -10.28
CA THR A 218 -28.64 -34.78 -9.56
C THR A 218 -29.14 -36.05 -10.25
N ALA A 219 -30.36 -36.09 -10.79
CA ALA A 219 -30.82 -37.22 -11.60
C ALA A 219 -29.97 -37.42 -12.87
N ASN A 220 -29.52 -36.34 -13.51
CA ASN A 220 -28.58 -36.38 -14.63
C ASN A 220 -27.18 -36.81 -14.20
N LEU A 221 -26.67 -36.35 -13.06
CA LEU A 221 -25.42 -36.81 -12.46
C LEU A 221 -25.48 -38.30 -12.06
N TYR A 222 -26.61 -38.80 -11.57
CA TYR A 222 -26.82 -40.24 -11.36
C TYR A 222 -26.82 -41.00 -12.70
N ARG A 223 -27.47 -40.48 -13.75
CA ARG A 223 -27.45 -41.10 -15.09
C ARG A 223 -26.03 -41.16 -15.68
N THR A 224 -25.24 -40.09 -15.57
CA THR A 224 -23.84 -40.07 -16.04
C THR A 224 -22.96 -40.95 -15.16
N ALA A 225 -23.01 -40.85 -13.84
CA ALA A 225 -22.25 -41.72 -12.94
C ALA A 225 -22.59 -43.22 -13.13
N HIS A 226 -23.84 -43.57 -13.45
CA HIS A 226 -24.22 -44.94 -13.83
C HIS A 226 -23.73 -45.33 -15.24
N ALA A 227 -23.55 -44.39 -16.17
CA ALA A 227 -22.91 -44.65 -17.46
C ALA A 227 -21.40 -44.83 -17.31
N GLU A 228 -20.72 -43.90 -16.62
CA GLU A 228 -19.30 -43.94 -16.26
C GLU A 228 -18.96 -45.19 -15.45
N ARG A 229 -19.78 -45.59 -14.45
CA ARG A 229 -19.59 -46.85 -13.73
C ARG A 229 -19.69 -48.07 -14.65
N ARG A 230 -20.59 -48.06 -15.64
CA ARG A 230 -20.69 -49.15 -16.64
C ARG A 230 -19.48 -49.16 -17.57
N GLN A 231 -19.02 -48.01 -18.04
CA GLN A 231 -17.81 -47.87 -18.84
C GLN A 231 -16.56 -48.30 -18.04
N MET A 232 -16.41 -47.87 -16.79
CA MET A 232 -15.32 -48.26 -15.90
C MET A 232 -15.34 -49.78 -15.62
N VAL A 233 -16.51 -50.39 -15.42
CA VAL A 233 -16.63 -51.86 -15.30
C VAL A 233 -16.28 -52.56 -16.63
N GLN A 234 -16.57 -51.97 -17.79
CA GLN A 234 -16.19 -52.52 -19.09
C GLN A 234 -14.70 -52.37 -19.39
N ILE A 235 -14.09 -51.24 -19.03
CA ILE A 235 -12.64 -50.98 -19.07
C ILE A 235 -11.92 -51.91 -18.09
N TRP A 236 -12.44 -52.10 -16.88
CA TRP A 236 -11.89 -53.03 -15.89
C TRP A 236 -11.98 -54.49 -16.37
N LYS A 237 -13.11 -54.90 -16.96
CA LYS A 237 -13.20 -56.21 -17.63
C LYS A 237 -12.17 -56.36 -18.74
N LEU A 238 -12.00 -55.35 -19.60
CA LEU A 238 -11.01 -55.35 -20.67
C LEU A 238 -9.57 -55.43 -20.11
N ALA A 239 -9.27 -54.66 -19.06
CA ALA A 239 -7.98 -54.69 -18.37
C ALA A 239 -7.71 -56.04 -17.70
N VAL A 240 -8.72 -56.67 -17.07
CA VAL A 240 -8.61 -58.03 -16.53
C VAL A 240 -8.36 -59.05 -17.65
N THR A 241 -9.04 -58.96 -18.79
CA THR A 241 -8.73 -59.85 -19.95
C THR A 241 -7.36 -59.58 -20.55
N GLN A 242 -6.86 -58.33 -20.54
CA GLN A 242 -5.49 -58.01 -20.94
C GLN A 242 -4.45 -58.46 -19.91
N MET A 243 -4.79 -58.50 -18.62
CA MET A 243 -3.94 -59.07 -17.57
C MET A 243 -3.87 -60.59 -17.68
N ASP A 244 -5.00 -61.28 -17.84
CA ASP A 244 -5.05 -62.74 -18.08
C ASP A 244 -4.31 -63.12 -19.37
N GLN A 245 -4.45 -62.33 -20.45
CA GLN A 245 -3.65 -62.52 -21.66
C GLN A 245 -2.15 -62.29 -21.37
N ARG A 246 -1.77 -61.17 -20.74
CA ARG A 246 -0.37 -60.92 -20.37
C ARG A 246 0.19 -61.97 -19.41
N GLU A 247 -0.61 -62.58 -18.55
CA GLU A 247 -0.18 -63.63 -17.64
C GLU A 247 -0.01 -64.97 -18.38
N LYS A 248 -0.73 -65.21 -19.48
CA LYS A 248 -0.43 -66.29 -20.44
C LYS A 248 0.82 -65.97 -21.25
N ASP A 249 0.95 -64.75 -21.77
CA ASP A 249 2.14 -64.31 -22.51
C ASP A 249 3.39 -64.41 -21.63
N ILE A 250 3.31 -63.97 -20.37
CA ILE A 250 4.38 -64.09 -19.36
C ILE A 250 4.70 -65.56 -19.11
N ARG A 251 3.71 -66.43 -18.87
CA ARG A 251 3.95 -67.88 -18.69
C ARG A 251 4.60 -68.52 -19.91
N ASN A 252 4.20 -68.12 -21.12
CA ASN A 252 4.83 -68.58 -22.36
C ASN A 252 6.29 -68.11 -22.45
N THR A 253 6.57 -66.83 -22.19
CA THR A 253 7.95 -66.32 -22.15
C THR A 253 8.75 -66.89 -20.98
N GLU A 254 8.11 -67.32 -19.89
CA GLU A 254 8.77 -68.01 -18.77
C GLU A 254 9.14 -69.43 -19.17
N THR A 255 8.30 -70.16 -19.92
CA THR A 255 8.68 -71.44 -20.53
C THR A 255 9.77 -71.27 -21.58
N GLU A 256 9.69 -70.27 -22.47
CA GLU A 256 10.76 -69.96 -23.44
C GLU A 256 12.07 -69.58 -22.73
N LEU A 257 12.01 -68.81 -21.64
CA LEU A 257 13.19 -68.47 -20.84
C LEU A 257 13.73 -69.66 -20.06
N LEU A 258 12.90 -70.62 -19.65
CA LEU A 258 13.34 -71.88 -19.05
C LEU A 258 14.03 -72.77 -20.10
N GLU A 259 13.45 -72.91 -21.29
CA GLU A 259 14.07 -73.61 -22.43
C GLU A 259 15.42 -72.97 -22.81
N ILE A 260 15.46 -71.65 -22.97
CA ILE A 260 16.70 -70.90 -23.21
C ILE A 260 17.69 -71.04 -22.05
N ARG A 261 17.22 -71.18 -20.79
CA ARG A 261 18.07 -71.38 -19.61
C ARG A 261 18.56 -72.82 -19.44
N GLU A 262 17.89 -73.80 -20.03
CA GLU A 262 18.37 -75.19 -20.14
C GLU A 262 19.32 -75.37 -21.34
N LEU A 263 19.10 -74.62 -22.44
CA LEU A 263 20.02 -74.53 -23.58
C LEU A 263 21.26 -73.70 -23.26
N ALA A 264 21.16 -72.64 -22.45
CA ALA A 264 22.27 -71.80 -22.06
C ALA A 264 23.49 -72.59 -21.53
N PRO A 265 23.39 -73.49 -20.53
CA PRO A 265 24.53 -74.29 -20.07
C PRO A 265 24.93 -75.44 -21.02
N GLN A 266 24.22 -75.64 -22.13
CA GLN A 266 24.66 -76.50 -23.24
C GLN A 266 25.52 -75.66 -24.20
N ILE A 267 25.02 -74.50 -24.60
CA ILE A 267 25.72 -73.50 -25.40
C ILE A 267 26.99 -72.99 -24.68
N ASP A 268 26.96 -72.79 -23.37
CA ASP A 268 28.11 -72.39 -22.55
C ASP A 268 29.16 -73.52 -22.46
N LYS A 269 28.74 -74.79 -22.57
CA LYS A 269 29.66 -75.94 -22.68
C LYS A 269 30.22 -76.06 -24.09
N GLU A 270 29.43 -75.83 -25.14
CA GLU A 270 29.94 -75.78 -26.51
C GLU A 270 30.88 -74.61 -26.72
N PHE A 271 30.58 -73.42 -26.17
CA PHE A 271 31.51 -72.29 -26.15
C PHE A 271 32.76 -72.62 -25.37
N LYS A 272 32.68 -73.21 -24.17
CA LYS A 272 33.88 -73.62 -23.43
C LYS A 272 34.68 -74.69 -24.15
N MET A 273 34.06 -75.72 -24.72
CA MET A 273 34.77 -76.71 -25.54
C MET A 273 35.38 -76.11 -26.81
N ASN A 274 34.78 -75.07 -27.39
CA ASN A 274 35.35 -74.32 -28.52
C ASN A 274 36.41 -73.29 -28.09
N GLU A 275 36.33 -72.74 -26.87
CA GLU A 275 37.28 -71.80 -26.26
C GLU A 275 38.50 -72.54 -25.75
N ASP A 276 38.33 -73.66 -25.03
CA ASP A 276 39.37 -74.63 -24.68
C ASP A 276 40.06 -75.15 -25.93
N ARG A 277 39.31 -75.51 -26.99
CA ARG A 277 39.89 -75.89 -28.29
C ARG A 277 40.57 -74.72 -29.02
N LEU A 278 40.07 -73.49 -28.89
CA LEU A 278 40.75 -72.30 -29.44
C LEU A 278 42.01 -71.96 -28.67
N ASN A 279 42.02 -72.18 -27.35
CA ASN A 279 43.19 -72.05 -26.49
C ASN A 279 44.19 -73.17 -26.77
N GLU A 280 43.76 -74.42 -26.96
CA GLU A 280 44.61 -75.54 -27.39
C GLU A 280 45.18 -75.30 -28.79
N ILE A 281 44.39 -74.74 -29.73
CA ILE A 281 44.88 -74.30 -31.04
C ILE A 281 45.80 -73.07 -30.91
N ALA A 282 45.58 -72.16 -29.98
CA ALA A 282 46.40 -70.96 -29.79
C ALA A 282 47.69 -71.22 -29.00
N GLU A 283 47.69 -72.19 -28.10
CA GLU A 283 48.87 -72.70 -27.42
C GLU A 283 49.67 -73.57 -28.37
N ASN A 284 49.06 -74.47 -29.14
CA ASN A 284 49.71 -75.17 -30.25
C ASN A 284 50.24 -74.17 -31.31
N SER A 285 49.50 -73.10 -31.63
CA SER A 285 50.00 -72.03 -32.51
C SER A 285 51.15 -71.24 -31.87
N ARG A 286 51.13 -71.01 -30.56
CA ARG A 286 52.22 -70.35 -29.81
C ARG A 286 53.43 -71.25 -29.62
N GLU A 287 53.25 -72.56 -29.50
CA GLU A 287 54.30 -73.56 -29.54
C GLU A 287 54.86 -73.70 -30.95
N ILE A 288 54.03 -73.66 -32.00
CA ILE A 288 54.49 -73.59 -33.39
C ILE A 288 55.20 -72.27 -33.66
N GLU A 289 54.73 -71.13 -33.15
CA GLU A 289 55.42 -69.84 -33.25
C GLU A 289 56.74 -69.85 -32.46
N ALA A 290 56.78 -70.41 -31.24
CA ALA A 290 58.00 -70.56 -30.45
C ALA A 290 58.99 -71.54 -31.08
N ASN A 291 58.52 -72.65 -31.64
CA ASN A 291 59.32 -73.58 -32.43
C ASN A 291 59.77 -72.94 -33.77
N ILE A 292 58.98 -72.02 -34.35
CA ILE A 292 59.37 -71.23 -35.52
C ILE A 292 60.36 -70.14 -35.13
N GLU A 293 60.28 -69.54 -33.94
CA GLU A 293 61.30 -68.63 -33.42
C GLU A 293 62.58 -69.39 -33.07
N GLU A 294 62.50 -70.55 -32.41
CA GLU A 294 63.64 -71.42 -32.14
C GLU A 294 64.27 -71.88 -33.47
N LEU A 295 63.50 -72.48 -34.38
CA LEU A 295 63.97 -72.83 -35.74
C LEU A 295 64.41 -71.61 -36.57
N ASN A 296 63.93 -70.38 -36.32
CA ASN A 296 64.47 -69.18 -36.95
C ASN A 296 65.77 -68.72 -36.28
N THR A 297 65.96 -68.90 -34.97
CA THR A 297 67.24 -68.63 -34.32
C THR A 297 68.26 -69.71 -34.66
N GLU A 298 67.89 -70.98 -34.77
CA GLU A 298 68.70 -72.05 -35.33
C GLU A 298 68.97 -71.79 -36.81
N THR A 299 67.96 -71.43 -37.62
CA THR A 299 68.17 -71.08 -39.04
C THR A 299 69.00 -69.79 -39.17
N SER A 300 68.94 -68.85 -38.23
CA SER A 300 69.79 -67.66 -38.21
C SER A 300 71.21 -68.02 -37.79
N GLN A 301 71.40 -68.86 -36.78
CA GLN A 301 72.70 -69.41 -36.37
C GLN A 301 73.30 -70.28 -37.46
N ILE A 302 72.50 -71.05 -38.20
CA ILE A 302 72.91 -71.87 -39.34
C ILE A 302 73.18 -70.96 -40.55
N LYS A 303 72.44 -69.87 -40.77
CA LYS A 303 72.79 -68.85 -41.78
C LYS A 303 74.05 -68.09 -41.40
N GLU A 304 74.29 -67.83 -40.12
CA GLU A 304 75.47 -67.13 -39.58
C GLU A 304 76.69 -68.06 -39.54
N GLN A 305 76.50 -69.37 -39.29
CA GLN A 305 77.49 -70.42 -39.50
C GLN A 305 77.74 -70.68 -40.98
N ILE A 306 76.73 -70.65 -41.85
CA ILE A 306 76.90 -70.73 -43.31
C ILE A 306 77.57 -69.46 -43.83
N GLN A 307 77.32 -68.29 -43.24
CA GLN A 307 78.02 -67.06 -43.58
C GLN A 307 79.46 -67.10 -43.06
N ALA A 308 79.71 -67.56 -41.84
CA ALA A 308 81.07 -67.73 -41.31
C ALA A 308 81.84 -68.85 -42.03
N LEU A 309 81.19 -69.92 -42.46
CA LEU A 309 81.75 -70.97 -43.30
C LEU A 309 81.87 -70.53 -44.76
N SER A 310 81.01 -69.64 -45.26
CA SER A 310 81.15 -68.95 -46.56
C SER A 310 82.37 -68.04 -46.50
N ASP A 311 82.48 -67.19 -45.50
CA ASP A 311 83.59 -66.25 -45.31
C ASP A 311 84.88 -66.99 -45.01
N MET A 312 84.83 -68.13 -44.30
CA MET A 312 85.97 -69.04 -44.15
C MET A 312 86.26 -69.82 -45.45
N THR A 313 85.26 -70.14 -46.29
CA THR A 313 85.46 -70.77 -47.61
C THR A 313 85.97 -69.76 -48.63
N ILE A 314 85.64 -68.48 -48.49
CA ILE A 314 86.18 -67.35 -49.26
C ILE A 314 87.59 -67.03 -48.75
N ALA A 315 87.83 -67.06 -47.43
CA ALA A 315 89.18 -66.96 -46.87
C ALA A 315 90.04 -68.15 -47.30
N LYS A 316 89.49 -69.37 -47.34
CA LYS A 316 90.18 -70.57 -47.83
C LYS A 316 90.22 -70.69 -49.35
N SER A 317 89.34 -70.05 -50.12
CA SER A 317 89.49 -69.93 -51.57
C SER A 317 90.52 -68.86 -51.91
N ASN A 318 90.57 -67.76 -51.14
CA ASN A 318 91.66 -66.79 -51.20
C ASN A 318 92.99 -67.43 -50.78
N GLU A 319 93.00 -68.28 -49.75
CA GLU A 319 94.18 -69.05 -49.33
C GLU A 319 94.54 -70.13 -50.35
N VAL A 320 93.58 -70.77 -51.03
CA VAL A 320 93.82 -71.70 -52.15
C VAL A 320 94.22 -70.97 -53.42
N ASP A 321 93.80 -69.73 -53.66
CA ASP A 321 94.24 -68.88 -54.75
C ASP A 321 95.64 -68.32 -54.48
N ILE A 322 95.96 -68.00 -53.22
CA ILE A 322 97.30 -67.67 -52.75
C ILE A 322 98.19 -68.90 -52.88
N LEU A 323 97.74 -70.08 -52.43
CA LEU A 323 98.47 -71.34 -52.58
C LEU A 323 98.54 -71.81 -54.03
N GLN A 324 97.59 -71.47 -54.91
CA GLN A 324 97.72 -71.69 -56.35
C GLN A 324 98.72 -70.72 -56.98
N LYS A 325 98.76 -69.45 -56.54
CA LYS A 325 99.79 -68.49 -56.96
C LYS A 325 101.17 -68.88 -56.41
N GLU A 326 101.26 -69.41 -55.19
CA GLU A 326 102.48 -69.94 -54.60
C GLU A 326 102.88 -71.28 -55.23
N LEU A 327 101.94 -72.14 -55.64
CA LEU A 327 102.20 -73.37 -56.38
C LEU A 327 102.58 -73.07 -57.84
N GLN A 328 102.00 -72.04 -58.47
CA GLN A 328 102.44 -71.51 -59.76
C GLN A 328 103.84 -70.90 -59.62
N ASN A 329 104.12 -70.12 -58.58
CA ASN A 329 105.45 -69.58 -58.29
C ASN A 329 106.45 -70.68 -57.94
N LEU A 330 106.05 -71.76 -57.27
CA LEU A 330 106.88 -72.94 -56.98
C LEU A 330 107.10 -73.79 -58.23
N ALA A 331 106.09 -73.94 -59.11
CA ALA A 331 106.25 -74.58 -60.41
C ALA A 331 107.18 -73.76 -61.32
N HIS A 332 107.06 -72.42 -61.29
CA HIS A 332 107.98 -71.51 -61.96
C HIS A 332 109.39 -71.64 -61.38
N ARG A 333 109.54 -71.63 -60.05
CA ARG A 333 110.84 -71.80 -59.37
C ARG A 333 111.44 -73.20 -59.51
N VAL A 334 110.63 -74.22 -59.77
CA VAL A 334 111.06 -75.57 -60.15
C VAL A 334 111.51 -75.62 -61.61
N GLU A 335 110.87 -74.89 -62.52
CA GLU A 335 111.36 -74.78 -63.90
C GLU A 335 112.61 -73.87 -63.98
N GLU A 336 112.70 -72.81 -63.18
CA GLU A 336 113.95 -72.07 -62.93
C GLU A 336 115.04 -73.01 -62.41
N GLN A 337 114.77 -73.86 -61.42
CA GLN A 337 115.74 -74.86 -60.97
C GLN A 337 116.04 -75.95 -62.01
N ARG A 338 115.14 -76.25 -62.96
CA ARG A 338 115.44 -77.13 -64.10
C ARG A 338 116.30 -76.43 -65.15
N ILE A 339 116.16 -75.13 -65.34
CA ILE A 339 117.06 -74.30 -66.16
C ILE A 339 118.43 -74.22 -65.46
N GLU A 340 118.47 -73.97 -64.15
CA GLU A 340 119.70 -73.94 -63.36
C GLU A 340 120.38 -75.31 -63.28
N ASN A 341 119.65 -76.43 -63.27
CA ASN A 341 120.24 -77.76 -63.41
C ASN A 341 120.82 -78.02 -64.81
N ARG A 342 120.17 -77.56 -65.89
CA ARG A 342 120.76 -77.60 -67.24
C ARG A 342 122.08 -76.79 -67.30
N ARG A 343 122.11 -75.62 -66.64
CA ARG A 343 123.29 -74.77 -66.48
C ARG A 343 124.39 -75.43 -65.61
N ASN A 344 124.03 -76.12 -64.53
CA ASN A 344 124.99 -76.86 -63.70
C ASN A 344 125.59 -78.08 -64.42
N VAL A 345 124.84 -78.78 -65.28
CA VAL A 345 125.38 -79.84 -66.14
C VAL A 345 126.41 -79.29 -67.14
N GLN A 346 126.17 -78.10 -67.71
CA GLN A 346 127.17 -77.40 -68.54
C GLN A 346 128.42 -77.02 -67.72
N LEU A 347 128.24 -76.48 -66.51
CA LEU A 347 129.36 -76.16 -65.62
C LEU A 347 130.18 -77.41 -65.20
N GLN A 348 129.54 -78.58 -65.15
CA GLN A 348 130.18 -79.86 -64.84
C GLN A 348 131.06 -80.36 -65.99
N THR A 349 130.67 -80.14 -67.25
CA THR A 349 131.52 -80.48 -68.42
C THR A 349 132.74 -79.56 -68.52
N GLU A 350 132.60 -78.27 -68.17
CA GLU A 350 133.74 -77.35 -68.08
C GLU A 350 134.77 -77.79 -67.02
N ARG A 351 134.32 -78.16 -65.81
CA ARG A 351 135.23 -78.62 -64.73
C ARG A 351 136.02 -79.89 -65.07
N LEU A 352 135.46 -80.79 -65.89
CA LEU A 352 136.22 -81.96 -66.39
C LEU A 352 137.38 -81.57 -67.31
N THR A 353 137.33 -80.43 -68.00
CA THR A 353 138.48 -79.94 -68.79
C THR A 353 139.60 -79.42 -67.89
N GLN A 354 139.26 -78.80 -66.75
CA GLN A 354 140.25 -78.29 -65.79
C GLN A 354 141.02 -79.40 -65.08
N ILE A 355 140.39 -80.55 -64.83
CA ILE A 355 141.03 -81.72 -64.20
C ILE A 355 142.16 -82.29 -65.08
N LYS A 356 142.06 -82.25 -66.42
CA LYS A 356 143.17 -82.64 -67.31
C LYS A 356 144.42 -81.78 -67.11
N ASN A 357 144.26 -80.49 -66.82
CA ASN A 357 145.37 -79.55 -66.69
C ASN A 357 146.13 -79.72 -65.35
N LEU A 358 145.44 -80.15 -64.28
CA LEU A 358 146.05 -80.31 -62.96
C LEU A 358 147.01 -81.51 -62.87
N ASN A 359 146.81 -82.56 -63.68
CA ASN A 359 147.73 -83.70 -63.74
C ASN A 359 149.15 -83.30 -64.18
N GLY A 360 149.28 -82.28 -65.05
CA GLY A 360 150.59 -81.79 -65.52
C GLY A 360 151.41 -81.04 -64.46
N ALA A 361 150.79 -80.54 -63.39
CA ALA A 361 151.50 -79.82 -62.34
C ALA A 361 152.33 -80.78 -61.44
N VAL A 362 151.83 -81.98 -61.20
CA VAL A 362 152.39 -82.94 -60.22
C VAL A 362 153.77 -83.46 -60.64
N GLU A 363 154.04 -83.61 -61.94
CA GLU A 363 155.35 -84.02 -62.46
C GLU A 363 156.48 -83.00 -62.21
N THR A 364 156.15 -81.74 -61.89
CA THR A 364 157.16 -80.68 -61.72
C THR A 364 157.75 -80.62 -60.32
N LEU A 365 156.99 -81.01 -59.28
CA LEU A 365 157.40 -80.92 -57.88
C LEU A 365 158.35 -82.06 -57.45
N THR A 366 158.27 -83.22 -58.11
CA THR A 366 159.16 -84.37 -57.83
C THR A 366 160.63 -84.11 -58.18
N LYS A 367 160.92 -83.13 -59.05
CA LYS A 367 162.28 -82.79 -59.48
C LYS A 367 163.03 -81.83 -58.54
N LYS A 368 162.33 -81.02 -57.73
CA LYS A 368 162.96 -80.00 -56.87
C LYS A 368 163.31 -80.46 -55.44
N LEU A 369 163.03 -81.72 -55.09
CA LEU A 369 163.39 -82.30 -53.77
C LEU A 369 164.88 -82.71 -53.66
N LYS A 370 165.68 -82.57 -54.73
CA LYS A 370 167.08 -83.05 -54.79
C LYS A 370 168.15 -82.04 -54.36
N GLU A 371 167.78 -80.79 -54.06
CA GLU A 371 168.72 -79.77 -53.58
C GLU A 371 168.52 -79.51 -52.07
N LYS A 372 169.62 -79.45 -51.33
CA LYS A 372 169.69 -79.57 -49.86
C LYS A 372 170.59 -78.48 -49.25
N GLN A 373 170.37 -78.19 -47.96
CA GLN A 373 171.35 -77.70 -46.96
C GLN A 373 171.96 -76.28 -47.13
N ASN A 374 171.67 -75.34 -46.20
CA ASN A 374 172.54 -75.01 -45.04
C ASN A 374 172.15 -73.76 -44.19
N GLN A 375 172.19 -73.93 -42.84
CA GLN A 375 172.60 -73.01 -41.73
C GLN A 375 171.85 -71.68 -41.33
N ASN A 376 171.45 -71.61 -40.03
CA ASN A 376 171.55 -70.54 -38.97
C ASN A 376 171.12 -69.04 -39.23
N LEU A 377 170.73 -68.19 -38.24
CA LEU A 377 170.72 -68.22 -36.75
C LEU A 377 169.74 -67.16 -36.12
N SER A 378 169.27 -67.39 -34.87
CA SER A 378 168.78 -66.44 -33.84
C SER A 378 167.44 -65.68 -33.97
N ALA A 379 166.62 -65.73 -32.90
CA ALA A 379 165.47 -64.82 -32.64
C ALA A 379 164.87 -64.86 -31.20
N THR A 380 165.15 -65.89 -30.40
CA THR A 380 164.27 -66.35 -29.30
C THR A 380 164.15 -65.45 -28.06
N GLN A 381 165.14 -64.61 -27.75
CA GLN A 381 165.10 -63.75 -26.55
C GLN A 381 164.08 -62.59 -26.62
N ARG A 382 163.42 -62.37 -27.77
CA ARG A 382 162.38 -61.32 -27.93
C ARG A 382 160.99 -61.72 -27.47
N LEU A 383 160.70 -63.02 -27.29
CA LEU A 383 159.35 -63.50 -26.97
C LEU A 383 158.95 -63.21 -25.52
N GLN A 384 159.87 -63.40 -24.57
CA GLN A 384 159.54 -63.36 -23.14
C GLN A 384 159.19 -61.95 -22.62
N GLN A 385 159.56 -60.88 -23.33
CA GLN A 385 159.13 -59.51 -23.01
C GLN A 385 157.74 -59.14 -23.57
N LEU A 386 157.15 -59.97 -24.44
CA LEU A 386 155.79 -59.75 -24.95
C LEU A 386 154.73 -60.39 -24.04
N GLU A 387 155.08 -61.45 -23.32
CA GLU A 387 154.16 -62.15 -22.41
C GLU A 387 153.82 -61.28 -21.17
N ASP A 388 154.81 -60.67 -20.52
CA ASP A 388 154.59 -59.76 -19.37
C ASP A 388 153.67 -58.56 -19.72
N LEU A 389 153.77 -58.02 -20.94
CA LEU A 389 152.90 -56.93 -21.41
C LEU A 389 151.44 -57.41 -21.54
N MET A 390 151.24 -58.58 -22.15
CA MET A 390 149.93 -59.19 -22.37
C MET A 390 149.18 -59.43 -21.04
N ASP A 391 149.92 -59.83 -20.00
CA ASP A 391 149.41 -60.06 -18.64
C ASP A 391 148.94 -58.76 -17.95
N THR A 392 149.44 -57.59 -18.38
CA THR A 392 148.95 -56.28 -17.90
C THR A 392 147.74 -55.77 -18.67
N GLU A 393 147.68 -55.99 -19.99
CA GLU A 393 146.49 -55.67 -20.79
C GLU A 393 145.26 -56.45 -20.32
N GLU A 394 145.41 -57.74 -20.00
CA GLU A 394 144.28 -58.55 -19.54
C GLU A 394 143.69 -58.06 -18.19
N LYS A 395 144.53 -57.55 -17.29
CA LYS A 395 144.06 -56.96 -16.02
C LYS A 395 143.29 -55.66 -16.24
N MET A 396 143.71 -54.82 -17.19
CA MET A 396 143.00 -53.60 -17.58
C MET A 396 141.67 -53.93 -18.28
N LYS A 397 141.67 -54.87 -19.23
CA LYS A 397 140.49 -55.41 -19.90
C LYS A 397 139.43 -55.89 -18.90
N ASN A 398 139.85 -56.58 -17.84
CA ASN A 398 138.97 -57.08 -16.77
C ASN A 398 138.44 -56.02 -15.78
N GLN A 399 138.93 -54.78 -15.83
CA GLN A 399 138.27 -53.64 -15.17
C GLN A 399 137.27 -52.96 -16.12
N VAL A 400 137.63 -52.81 -17.40
CA VAL A 400 136.74 -52.25 -18.43
C VAL A 400 135.48 -53.10 -18.61
N THR A 401 135.57 -54.44 -18.55
CA THR A 401 134.38 -55.32 -18.60
C THR A 401 133.43 -55.07 -17.43
N LYS A 402 133.93 -54.93 -16.19
CA LYS A 402 133.10 -54.69 -15.00
C LYS A 402 132.40 -53.34 -15.02
N GLU A 403 133.07 -52.29 -15.46
CA GLU A 403 132.43 -50.98 -15.64
C GLU A 403 131.42 -51.00 -16.80
N ASN A 404 131.71 -51.72 -17.89
CA ASN A 404 130.74 -51.96 -18.96
C ASN A 404 129.52 -52.74 -18.46
N GLU A 405 129.67 -53.79 -17.64
CA GLU A 405 128.57 -54.51 -16.99
C GLU A 405 127.76 -53.60 -16.06
N ARG A 406 128.41 -52.76 -15.25
CA ARG A 406 127.74 -51.78 -14.37
C ARG A 406 126.93 -50.76 -15.18
N ILE A 407 127.49 -50.24 -16.27
CA ILE A 407 126.83 -49.29 -17.18
C ILE A 407 125.68 -49.97 -17.93
N ASN A 408 125.87 -51.19 -18.44
CA ASN A 408 124.81 -51.96 -19.09
C ASN A 408 123.68 -52.33 -18.11
N GLY A 409 124.00 -52.65 -16.86
CA GLY A 409 123.01 -52.89 -15.81
C GLY A 409 122.27 -51.64 -15.33
N LEU A 410 122.80 -50.44 -15.57
CA LEU A 410 122.07 -49.18 -15.39
C LEU A 410 121.24 -48.85 -16.65
N SER A 411 121.84 -48.96 -17.83
CA SER A 411 121.19 -48.78 -19.14
C SER A 411 119.96 -49.68 -19.29
N TYR A 412 120.07 -50.97 -18.98
CA TYR A 412 118.95 -51.91 -19.00
C TYR A 412 117.83 -51.50 -18.04
N ARG A 413 118.14 -51.04 -16.82
CA ARG A 413 117.12 -50.54 -15.87
C ARG A 413 116.45 -49.28 -16.39
N SER A 414 117.20 -48.34 -16.98
CA SER A 414 116.64 -47.15 -17.62
C SER A 414 115.80 -47.48 -18.86
N ILE A 415 116.17 -48.49 -19.65
CA ILE A 415 115.41 -48.99 -20.80
C ILE A 415 114.12 -49.68 -20.34
N VAL A 416 114.16 -50.47 -19.28
CA VAL A 416 112.97 -51.09 -18.68
C VAL A 416 112.03 -50.02 -18.11
N GLN A 417 112.55 -48.99 -17.41
CA GLN A 417 111.74 -47.87 -16.92
C GLN A 417 111.16 -47.02 -18.06
N LEU A 418 111.95 -46.75 -19.12
CA LEU A 418 111.43 -46.10 -20.33
C LEU A 418 110.36 -46.95 -21.02
N LYS A 419 110.47 -48.29 -20.97
CA LYS A 419 109.43 -49.17 -21.47
C LYS A 419 108.18 -49.14 -20.58
N THR A 420 108.29 -49.24 -19.26
CA THR A 420 107.10 -49.15 -18.39
C THR A 420 106.41 -47.80 -18.53
N PHE A 421 107.14 -46.69 -18.58
CA PHE A 421 106.54 -45.37 -18.86
C PHE A 421 105.94 -45.28 -20.27
N ARG A 422 106.48 -45.98 -21.27
CA ARG A 422 105.89 -46.04 -22.62
C ARG A 422 104.62 -46.88 -22.66
N ASP A 423 104.59 -48.00 -21.94
CA ASP A 423 103.44 -48.89 -21.81
C ASP A 423 102.34 -48.23 -20.94
N GLU A 424 102.71 -47.44 -19.93
CA GLU A 424 101.83 -46.53 -19.17
C GLU A 424 101.27 -45.40 -20.04
N VAL A 425 102.09 -44.72 -20.84
CA VAL A 425 101.61 -43.72 -21.81
C VAL A 425 100.70 -44.38 -22.85
N GLN A 426 101.00 -45.60 -23.31
CA GLN A 426 100.15 -46.31 -24.25
C GLN A 426 98.80 -46.69 -23.60
N THR A 427 98.79 -47.22 -22.38
CA THR A 427 97.52 -47.52 -21.67
C THR A 427 96.74 -46.26 -21.27
N LEU A 428 97.41 -45.15 -20.95
CA LEU A 428 96.77 -43.84 -20.74
C LEU A 428 96.20 -43.24 -22.04
N THR A 429 96.85 -43.44 -23.19
CA THR A 429 96.26 -43.05 -24.49
C THR A 429 95.11 -43.97 -24.90
N MET A 430 95.19 -45.28 -24.68
CA MET A 430 94.08 -46.21 -24.98
C MET A 430 92.88 -46.01 -24.06
N THR A 431 93.09 -45.75 -22.77
CA THR A 431 92.00 -45.34 -21.85
C THR A 431 91.50 -43.95 -22.17
N GLY A 432 92.36 -43.00 -22.52
CA GLY A 432 91.99 -41.68 -23.04
C GLY A 432 91.11 -41.73 -24.29
N ASP A 433 91.44 -42.61 -25.24
CA ASP A 433 90.63 -42.86 -26.45
C ASP A 433 89.35 -43.64 -26.17
N SER A 434 89.36 -44.54 -25.19
CA SER A 434 88.14 -45.18 -24.65
C SER A 434 87.22 -44.14 -24.03
N TYR A 435 87.73 -43.26 -23.16
CA TYR A 435 86.97 -42.15 -22.57
C TYR A 435 86.53 -41.12 -23.62
N ARG A 436 87.33 -40.87 -24.67
CA ARG A 436 86.95 -40.01 -25.81
C ARG A 436 85.83 -40.64 -26.62
N SER A 437 85.89 -41.95 -26.85
CA SER A 437 84.85 -42.72 -27.55
C SER A 437 83.57 -42.82 -26.72
N ALA A 438 83.68 -43.05 -25.42
CA ALA A 438 82.59 -43.02 -24.46
C ALA A 438 81.99 -41.60 -24.33
N MET A 439 82.80 -40.54 -24.38
CA MET A 439 82.32 -39.16 -24.44
C MET A 439 81.61 -38.85 -25.76
N ILE A 440 82.06 -39.41 -26.89
CA ILE A 440 81.35 -39.29 -28.19
C ILE A 440 80.03 -40.08 -28.15
N ALA A 441 80.01 -41.27 -27.56
CA ALA A 441 78.81 -42.07 -27.35
C ALA A 441 77.83 -41.37 -26.38
N MET A 442 78.31 -40.80 -25.28
CA MET A 442 77.53 -39.96 -24.37
C MET A 442 77.03 -38.70 -25.08
N LYS A 443 77.84 -38.00 -25.89
CA LYS A 443 77.37 -36.84 -26.67
C LYS A 443 76.31 -37.22 -27.70
N ARG A 444 76.42 -38.39 -28.34
CA ARG A 444 75.36 -38.95 -29.20
C ARG A 444 74.11 -39.36 -28.41
N SER A 445 74.28 -39.91 -27.21
CA SER A 445 73.17 -40.29 -26.31
C SER A 445 72.46 -39.04 -25.78
N ILE A 446 73.20 -38.02 -25.35
CA ILE A 446 72.69 -36.70 -24.97
C ILE A 446 71.97 -36.07 -26.15
N HIS A 447 72.55 -36.07 -27.36
CA HIS A 447 71.87 -35.52 -28.53
C HIS A 447 70.61 -36.30 -28.94
N ASN A 448 70.62 -37.63 -28.82
CA ASN A 448 69.42 -38.45 -28.99
C ASN A 448 68.38 -38.17 -27.89
N SER A 449 68.82 -37.90 -26.65
CA SER A 449 67.97 -37.53 -25.53
C SER A 449 67.42 -36.12 -25.68
N GLU A 450 68.18 -35.17 -26.20
CA GLU A 450 67.73 -33.83 -26.61
C GLU A 450 66.73 -33.91 -27.76
N LYS A 451 66.96 -34.78 -28.75
CA LYS A 451 66.07 -34.99 -29.89
C LYS A 451 64.78 -35.68 -29.45
N GLN A 452 64.86 -36.65 -28.54
CA GLN A 452 63.70 -37.31 -27.95
C GLN A 452 62.97 -36.40 -26.96
N LEU A 453 63.67 -35.52 -26.24
CA LEU A 453 63.08 -34.48 -25.41
C LEU A 453 62.39 -33.43 -26.27
N LYS A 454 62.98 -32.98 -27.38
CA LYS A 454 62.33 -32.12 -28.37
C LYS A 454 61.06 -32.78 -28.92
N ARG A 455 61.15 -34.03 -29.38
CA ARG A 455 59.98 -34.83 -29.80
C ARG A 455 58.95 -35.00 -28.67
N GLN A 456 59.37 -35.19 -27.43
CA GLN A 456 58.45 -35.26 -26.28
C GLN A 456 57.85 -33.90 -25.94
N THR A 457 58.55 -32.78 -26.12
CA THR A 457 57.96 -31.44 -26.00
C THR A 457 57.01 -31.13 -27.14
N GLU A 458 57.30 -31.55 -28.37
CA GLU A 458 56.39 -31.45 -29.53
C GLU A 458 55.13 -32.29 -29.30
N VAL A 459 55.27 -33.55 -28.89
CA VAL A 459 54.16 -34.43 -28.53
C VAL A 459 53.43 -33.92 -27.27
N HIS A 460 54.12 -33.31 -26.30
CA HIS A 460 53.48 -32.66 -25.16
C HIS A 460 52.74 -31.39 -25.56
N TYR A 461 53.23 -30.58 -26.51
CA TYR A 461 52.50 -29.44 -27.05
C TYR A 461 51.31 -29.91 -27.90
N GLU A 462 51.44 -30.98 -28.67
CA GLU A 462 50.33 -31.57 -29.43
C GLU A 462 49.28 -32.19 -28.51
N MET A 463 49.69 -32.91 -27.46
CA MET A 463 48.79 -33.42 -26.42
C MET A 463 48.18 -32.30 -25.60
N ALA A 464 48.94 -31.28 -25.19
CA ALA A 464 48.41 -30.11 -24.49
C ALA A 464 47.45 -29.30 -25.37
N PHE A 465 47.66 -29.25 -26.69
CA PHE A 465 46.74 -28.64 -27.65
C PHE A 465 45.49 -29.50 -27.91
N LYS A 466 45.63 -30.83 -27.92
CA LYS A 466 44.49 -31.78 -27.94
C LYS A 466 43.70 -31.69 -26.64
N VAL A 467 44.36 -31.57 -25.49
CA VAL A 467 43.76 -31.28 -24.18
C VAL A 467 43.07 -29.93 -24.24
N LEU A 468 43.71 -28.83 -24.65
CA LEU A 468 43.07 -27.51 -24.80
C LEU A 468 41.86 -27.53 -25.75
N LYS A 469 41.91 -28.32 -26.84
CA LYS A 469 40.76 -28.54 -27.73
C LYS A 469 39.66 -29.36 -27.08
N LEU A 470 39.99 -30.37 -26.27
CA LEU A 470 39.04 -31.18 -25.53
C LEU A 470 38.46 -30.40 -24.34
N GLU A 471 39.25 -29.59 -23.64
CA GLU A 471 38.86 -28.66 -22.58
C GLU A 471 37.98 -27.56 -23.15
N HIS A 472 38.31 -26.97 -24.31
CA HIS A 472 37.43 -26.03 -24.99
C HIS A 472 36.13 -26.71 -25.44
N LYS A 473 36.20 -27.93 -26.00
CA LYS A 473 35.00 -28.72 -26.32
C LYS A 473 34.18 -29.07 -25.06
N ILE A 474 34.84 -29.34 -23.93
CA ILE A 474 34.22 -29.62 -22.63
C ILE A 474 33.65 -28.34 -22.00
N MET A 475 34.28 -27.17 -22.16
CA MET A 475 33.73 -25.88 -21.76
C MET A 475 32.46 -25.59 -22.57
N ASN A 476 32.51 -25.80 -23.89
CA ASN A 476 31.35 -25.61 -24.76
C ASN A 476 30.23 -26.62 -24.45
N LEU A 477 30.56 -27.89 -24.16
CA LEU A 477 29.59 -28.92 -23.75
C LEU A 477 29.08 -28.77 -22.30
N LYS A 478 29.84 -28.10 -21.41
CA LYS A 478 29.41 -27.72 -20.06
C LYS A 478 28.62 -26.39 -20.04
N GLY A 479 28.45 -25.71 -21.17
CA GLY A 479 27.77 -24.42 -21.26
C GLY A 479 28.59 -23.22 -20.76
N ASN A 480 29.91 -23.38 -20.57
CA ASN A 480 30.80 -22.34 -20.03
C ASN A 480 31.24 -21.27 -21.05
N LEU A 481 30.69 -21.28 -22.26
CA LEU A 481 30.56 -20.04 -23.03
C LEU A 481 29.40 -19.24 -22.46
N LEU A 482 29.67 -18.46 -21.40
CA LEU A 482 28.83 -17.31 -21.07
C LEU A 482 28.92 -16.34 -22.25
N ASP A 483 27.97 -16.42 -23.18
CA ASP A 483 27.55 -15.24 -23.92
C ASP A 483 26.97 -14.27 -22.89
N PRO A 484 27.60 -13.10 -22.64
CA PRO A 484 27.11 -12.17 -21.63
C PRO A 484 25.68 -11.72 -21.89
N GLN A 485 25.22 -11.75 -23.15
CA GLN A 485 23.84 -11.40 -23.50
C GLN A 485 22.83 -12.49 -23.13
N MET A 486 23.22 -13.77 -23.15
CA MET A 486 22.37 -14.87 -22.70
C MET A 486 22.38 -14.97 -21.17
N GLU A 487 23.52 -14.71 -20.54
CA GLU A 487 23.62 -14.62 -19.08
C GLU A 487 22.77 -13.46 -18.53
N THR A 488 22.84 -12.25 -19.11
CA THR A 488 21.96 -11.15 -18.68
C THR A 488 20.49 -11.44 -18.94
N LYS A 489 20.12 -12.01 -20.11
CA LYS A 489 18.72 -12.41 -20.40
C LYS A 489 18.22 -13.47 -19.41
N ASN A 490 19.04 -14.46 -19.05
CA ASN A 490 18.69 -15.46 -18.04
C ASN A 490 18.51 -14.81 -16.66
N GLN A 491 19.36 -13.86 -16.28
CA GLN A 491 19.23 -13.14 -15.01
C GLN A 491 18.05 -12.15 -14.99
N GLU A 492 17.68 -11.56 -16.13
CA GLU A 492 16.49 -10.74 -16.30
C GLU A 492 15.21 -11.60 -16.24
N TYR A 493 15.20 -12.73 -16.95
CA TYR A 493 14.11 -13.71 -16.91
C TYR A 493 13.95 -14.32 -15.51
N PHE A 494 15.05 -14.61 -14.79
CA PHE A 494 14.99 -15.09 -13.41
C PHE A 494 14.41 -14.01 -12.47
N LYS A 495 14.77 -12.73 -12.65
CA LYS A 495 14.15 -11.61 -11.90
C LYS A 495 12.67 -11.46 -12.24
N GLU A 496 12.25 -11.62 -13.49
CA GLU A 496 10.84 -11.66 -13.86
C GLU A 496 10.10 -12.84 -13.21
N LEU A 497 10.72 -14.03 -13.16
CA LEU A 497 10.16 -15.21 -12.51
C LEU A 497 10.03 -15.00 -11.00
N ASP A 498 11.07 -14.48 -10.33
CA ASP A 498 11.04 -14.12 -8.92
C ASP A 498 10.00 -13.03 -8.64
N GLU A 499 9.88 -12.01 -9.51
CA GLU A 499 8.84 -10.99 -9.39
C GLU A 499 7.44 -11.59 -9.55
N GLN A 500 7.21 -12.47 -10.53
CA GLN A 500 5.93 -13.15 -10.72
C GLN A 500 5.61 -14.09 -9.55
N HIS A 501 6.59 -14.84 -9.05
CA HIS A 501 6.46 -15.66 -7.85
C HIS A 501 6.10 -14.82 -6.62
N ASN A 502 6.80 -13.70 -6.39
CA ASN A 502 6.50 -12.77 -5.30
C ASN A 502 5.14 -12.07 -5.46
N LYS A 503 4.68 -11.80 -6.70
CA LYS A 503 3.33 -11.29 -6.97
C LYS A 503 2.27 -12.35 -6.64
N LEU A 504 2.44 -13.59 -7.10
CA LEU A 504 1.56 -14.73 -6.81
C LEU A 504 1.50 -15.06 -5.31
N LEU A 505 2.65 -15.06 -4.62
CA LEU A 505 2.73 -15.37 -3.19
C LEU A 505 2.04 -14.28 -2.33
N LYS A 506 2.13 -13.01 -2.73
CA LYS A 506 1.33 -11.91 -2.12
C LYS A 506 -0.17 -12.06 -2.39
N VAL A 507 -0.56 -12.46 -3.60
CA VAL A 507 -1.97 -12.77 -3.93
C VAL A 507 -2.48 -13.93 -3.08
N LEU A 508 -1.71 -15.00 -2.92
CA LEU A 508 -2.06 -16.16 -2.09
C LEU A 508 -2.19 -15.80 -0.61
N GLN A 509 -1.30 -14.96 -0.06
CA GLN A 509 -1.47 -14.42 1.29
C GLN A 509 -2.71 -13.52 1.42
N SER A 510 -3.05 -12.75 0.37
CA SER A 510 -4.27 -11.93 0.34
C SER A 510 -5.54 -12.79 0.32
N THR A 511 -5.61 -13.83 -0.53
CA THR A 511 -6.78 -14.73 -0.56
C THR A 511 -6.87 -15.57 0.72
N GLN A 512 -5.76 -16.04 1.28
CA GLN A 512 -5.77 -16.78 2.55
C GLN A 512 -6.20 -15.90 3.74
N THR A 513 -5.91 -14.60 3.72
CA THR A 513 -6.41 -13.67 4.75
C THR A 513 -7.84 -13.19 4.49
N GLN A 514 -8.34 -13.24 3.25
CA GLN A 514 -9.75 -13.07 2.93
C GLN A 514 -10.58 -14.29 3.37
N ASN A 515 -10.12 -15.52 3.09
CA ASN A 515 -10.78 -16.74 3.53
C ASN A 515 -10.91 -16.79 5.06
N LYS A 516 -9.86 -16.46 5.82
CA LYS A 516 -9.95 -16.38 7.29
C LYS A 516 -11.00 -15.37 7.79
N LYS A 517 -11.20 -14.26 7.09
CA LYS A 517 -12.28 -13.31 7.42
C LYS A 517 -13.65 -13.90 7.11
N LEU A 518 -13.81 -14.57 5.96
CA LEU A 518 -15.02 -15.33 5.63
C LEU A 518 -15.32 -16.41 6.68
N ASP A 519 -14.33 -17.16 7.15
CA ASP A 519 -14.49 -18.16 8.21
C ASP A 519 -14.94 -17.52 9.54
N ASP A 520 -14.41 -16.35 9.89
CA ASP A 520 -14.79 -15.61 11.09
C ASP A 520 -16.18 -14.94 10.95
N ASP A 521 -16.53 -14.44 9.77
CA ASP A 521 -17.82 -13.81 9.48
C ASP A 521 -18.95 -14.86 9.34
N MET A 522 -18.68 -16.03 8.74
CA MET A 522 -19.56 -17.20 8.80
C MET A 522 -19.84 -17.61 10.25
N ARG A 523 -18.81 -17.69 11.11
CA ARG A 523 -19.00 -18.03 12.53
C ARG A 523 -19.84 -16.99 13.28
N LYS A 524 -19.73 -15.70 12.95
CA LYS A 524 -20.63 -14.65 13.49
C LYS A 524 -22.06 -14.85 13.00
N LEU A 525 -22.26 -15.10 11.71
CA LEU A 525 -23.59 -15.36 11.13
C LEU A 525 -24.24 -16.60 11.74
N THR A 526 -23.50 -17.68 12.00
CA THR A 526 -24.02 -18.85 12.72
C THR A 526 -24.44 -18.52 14.15
N ILE A 527 -23.70 -17.65 14.86
CA ILE A 527 -24.09 -17.20 16.21
C ILE A 527 -25.35 -16.33 16.15
N ILE A 528 -25.45 -15.41 15.20
CA ILE A 528 -26.63 -14.57 14.98
C ILE A 528 -27.85 -15.44 14.69
N TYR A 529 -27.76 -16.34 13.70
CA TYR A 529 -28.82 -17.31 13.37
C TYR A 529 -29.27 -18.15 14.57
N ASN A 530 -28.34 -18.60 15.42
CA ASN A 530 -28.66 -19.35 16.64
C ASN A 530 -29.35 -18.51 17.73
N ASN A 531 -29.14 -17.19 17.73
CA ASN A 531 -29.86 -16.27 18.62
C ASN A 531 -31.23 -15.92 18.04
N ASP A 532 -31.30 -15.60 16.74
CA ASP A 532 -32.53 -15.24 16.04
C ASP A 532 -33.55 -16.39 16.06
N THR A 533 -33.09 -17.64 15.90
CA THR A 533 -33.93 -18.82 16.10
C THR A 533 -34.45 -18.92 17.54
N ALA A 534 -33.61 -18.69 18.55
CA ALA A 534 -34.07 -18.67 19.95
C ALA A 534 -35.02 -17.50 20.26
N GLU A 535 -34.95 -16.37 19.55
CA GLU A 535 -35.95 -15.29 19.65
C GLU A 535 -37.25 -15.65 18.92
N LEU A 536 -37.20 -16.29 17.76
CA LEU A 536 -38.38 -16.85 17.09
C LEU A 536 -39.08 -17.91 17.96
N ASP A 537 -38.33 -18.75 18.67
CA ASP A 537 -38.88 -19.73 19.62
C ASP A 537 -39.61 -19.02 20.78
N LYS A 538 -39.00 -17.96 21.35
CA LYS A 538 -39.61 -17.09 22.37
C LYS A 538 -40.87 -16.36 21.86
N ILE A 539 -40.90 -15.91 20.61
CA ILE A 539 -42.05 -15.26 19.97
C ILE A 539 -43.18 -16.27 19.70
N ASN A 540 -42.86 -17.44 19.16
CA ASN A 540 -43.84 -18.52 18.92
C ASN A 540 -44.48 -19.02 20.22
N PHE A 541 -43.76 -18.99 21.35
CA PHE A 541 -44.37 -19.24 22.66
C PHE A 541 -45.41 -18.16 23.01
N LYS A 542 -45.06 -16.87 22.90
CA LYS A 542 -45.98 -15.74 23.17
C LYS A 542 -47.20 -15.73 22.24
N ILE A 543 -47.07 -16.15 20.98
CA ILE A 543 -48.20 -16.30 20.04
C ILE A 543 -49.16 -17.39 20.54
N LYS A 544 -48.66 -18.55 20.97
CA LYS A 544 -49.49 -19.63 21.52
C LYS A 544 -50.18 -19.23 22.83
N GLU A 545 -49.47 -18.51 23.71
CA GLU A 545 -50.04 -17.92 24.93
C GLU A 545 -51.18 -16.94 24.59
N ALA A 546 -50.96 -16.00 23.68
CA ALA A 546 -51.97 -15.05 23.23
C ALA A 546 -53.18 -15.74 22.57
N GLN A 547 -52.95 -16.80 21.78
CA GLN A 547 -54.02 -17.62 21.21
C GLN A 547 -54.90 -18.26 22.30
N VAL A 548 -54.31 -18.84 23.34
CA VAL A 548 -55.05 -19.43 24.47
C VAL A 548 -55.88 -18.36 25.21
N TYR A 549 -55.34 -17.15 25.42
CA TYR A 549 -56.11 -16.03 25.98
C TYR A 549 -57.28 -15.60 25.08
N CYS A 550 -57.08 -15.56 23.76
CA CYS A 550 -58.16 -15.27 22.79
C CYS A 550 -59.25 -16.35 22.81
N GLU A 551 -58.87 -17.63 22.78
CA GLU A 551 -59.82 -18.75 22.87
C GLU A 551 -60.62 -18.75 24.18
N GLY A 552 -59.97 -18.44 25.31
CA GLY A 552 -60.64 -18.26 26.60
C GLY A 552 -61.63 -17.09 26.58
N SER A 553 -61.23 -15.96 25.99
CA SER A 553 -62.07 -14.76 25.86
C SER A 553 -63.29 -15.01 24.94
N VAL A 554 -63.12 -15.77 23.85
CA VAL A 554 -64.21 -16.17 22.96
C VAL A 554 -65.20 -17.10 23.68
N LYS A 555 -64.73 -18.03 24.51
CA LYS A 555 -65.61 -18.90 25.34
C LYS A 555 -66.45 -18.07 26.31
N LEU A 556 -65.83 -17.14 27.05
CA LEU A 556 -66.54 -16.22 27.95
C LEU A 556 -67.56 -15.35 27.22
N LEU A 557 -67.23 -14.85 26.02
CA LEU A 557 -68.16 -14.07 25.19
C LEU A 557 -69.41 -14.88 24.79
N HIS A 558 -69.26 -16.16 24.46
CA HIS A 558 -70.40 -17.04 24.17
C HIS A 558 -71.28 -17.26 25.41
N GLU A 559 -70.70 -17.44 26.60
CA GLU A 559 -71.46 -17.60 27.84
C GLU A 559 -72.24 -16.33 28.22
N VAL A 560 -71.61 -15.16 28.10
CA VAL A 560 -72.27 -13.85 28.33
C VAL A 560 -73.37 -13.61 27.30
N THR A 561 -73.13 -13.96 26.03
CA THR A 561 -74.15 -13.84 24.96
C THR A 561 -75.36 -14.73 25.25
N ARG A 562 -75.15 -15.99 25.63
CA ARG A 562 -76.21 -16.92 26.06
C ARG A 562 -76.97 -16.38 27.27
N ARG A 563 -76.28 -15.79 28.25
CA ARG A 563 -76.93 -15.18 29.43
C ARG A 563 -77.79 -13.98 29.04
N ASN A 564 -77.30 -13.11 28.14
CA ASN A 564 -78.05 -11.97 27.63
C ASN A 564 -79.29 -12.40 26.84
N GLN A 565 -79.19 -13.46 26.02
CA GLN A 565 -80.34 -14.05 25.32
C GLN A 565 -81.41 -14.55 26.32
N GLY A 566 -81.01 -15.17 27.43
CA GLY A 566 -81.93 -15.54 28.52
C GLY A 566 -82.65 -14.33 29.12
N LEU A 567 -81.91 -13.27 29.48
CA LEU A 567 -82.49 -12.04 30.03
C LEU A 567 -83.45 -11.33 29.05
N ILE A 568 -83.21 -11.42 27.74
CA ILE A 568 -84.13 -10.90 26.71
C ILE A 568 -85.45 -11.67 26.69
N VAL A 569 -85.43 -12.99 26.92
CA VAL A 569 -86.63 -13.83 27.04
C VAL A 569 -87.37 -13.57 28.36
N GLU A 570 -86.66 -13.40 29.47
CA GLU A 570 -87.28 -12.98 30.74
C GLU A 570 -87.98 -11.62 30.57
N LEU A 571 -87.34 -10.66 29.91
CA LEU A 571 -87.89 -9.32 29.64
C LEU A 571 -89.10 -9.34 28.70
N SER A 572 -89.18 -10.26 27.73
CA SER A 572 -90.38 -10.40 26.89
C SER A 572 -91.55 -11.04 27.66
N ILE A 573 -91.28 -12.00 28.55
CA ILE A 573 -92.28 -12.57 29.47
C ILE A 573 -92.81 -11.50 30.43
N PHE A 574 -91.95 -10.63 30.98
CA PHE A 574 -92.40 -9.52 31.83
C PHE A 574 -93.27 -8.53 31.06
N LYS A 575 -92.90 -8.15 29.83
CA LYS A 575 -93.73 -7.27 28.99
C LYS A 575 -95.12 -7.85 28.68
N MET A 576 -95.20 -9.16 28.44
CA MET A 576 -96.47 -9.86 28.25
C MET A 576 -97.36 -9.72 29.49
N ARG A 577 -96.81 -9.98 30.68
CA ARG A 577 -97.53 -9.82 31.96
C ARG A 577 -97.94 -8.38 32.26
N THR A 578 -97.14 -7.39 31.88
CA THR A 578 -97.53 -5.98 32.02
C THR A 578 -98.75 -5.66 31.16
N ASN A 579 -98.78 -6.12 29.91
CA ASN A 579 -99.93 -5.97 29.01
C ASN A 579 -101.17 -6.71 29.55
N GLU A 580 -101.02 -7.92 30.11
CA GLU A 580 -102.10 -8.64 30.80
C GLU A 580 -102.74 -7.76 31.90
N PHE A 581 -101.94 -7.16 32.79
CA PHE A 581 -102.43 -6.24 33.83
C PHE A 581 -103.02 -4.92 33.29
N GLU A 582 -102.49 -4.37 32.19
CA GLU A 582 -103.06 -3.17 31.54
C GLU A 582 -104.48 -3.44 31.00
N ASN A 583 -104.72 -4.63 30.44
CA ASN A 583 -106.06 -5.05 30.01
C ASN A 583 -107.01 -5.29 31.19
N GLU A 584 -106.55 -5.89 32.29
CA GLU A 584 -107.35 -6.02 33.52
C GLU A 584 -107.76 -4.64 34.07
N LEU A 585 -106.83 -3.68 34.10
CA LEU A 585 -107.11 -2.32 34.57
C LEU A 585 -108.16 -1.60 33.69
N SER A 586 -108.04 -1.70 32.36
CA SER A 586 -109.02 -1.11 31.43
C SER A 586 -110.43 -1.67 31.65
N ASN A 587 -110.55 -2.98 31.95
CA ASN A 587 -111.84 -3.59 32.29
C ASN A 587 -112.41 -3.06 33.62
N CYS A 588 -111.57 -2.73 34.60
CA CYS A 588 -112.02 -2.10 35.85
C CYS A 588 -112.52 -0.66 35.64
N ASP A 589 -111.87 0.12 34.77
CA ASP A 589 -112.29 1.48 34.43
C ASP A 589 -113.64 1.51 33.69
N ASP A 590 -113.86 0.62 32.72
CA ASP A 590 -115.15 0.51 32.01
C ASP A 590 -116.31 0.15 32.95
N ASN A 591 -116.09 -0.77 33.89
CA ASN A 591 -117.08 -1.10 34.92
C ASN A 591 -117.38 0.10 35.84
N THR A 592 -116.35 0.86 36.21
CA THR A 592 -116.46 2.07 37.05
C THR A 592 -117.22 3.19 36.31
N TYR A 593 -116.94 3.39 35.03
CA TYR A 593 -117.63 4.33 34.15
C TYR A 593 -119.12 4.01 34.03
N ASN A 594 -119.47 2.73 33.78
CA ASN A 594 -120.85 2.28 33.70
C ASN A 594 -121.61 2.49 35.02
N LEU A 595 -121.00 2.19 36.17
CA LEU A 595 -121.62 2.46 37.48
C LEU A 595 -121.84 3.96 37.71
N SER A 596 -120.89 4.82 37.32
CA SER A 596 -121.04 6.28 37.41
C SER A 596 -122.19 6.79 36.52
N LYS A 597 -122.32 6.26 35.29
CA LYS A 597 -123.42 6.54 34.36
C LYS A 597 -124.79 6.19 34.95
N HIS A 598 -124.95 5.01 35.56
CA HIS A 598 -126.18 4.63 36.26
C HIS A 598 -126.49 5.57 37.45
N ARG A 599 -125.48 5.92 38.26
CA ARG A 599 -125.60 6.88 39.36
C ARG A 599 -126.05 8.27 38.87
N MET A 600 -125.54 8.75 37.73
CA MET A 600 -125.98 10.03 37.14
C MET A 600 -127.42 9.99 36.64
N HIS A 601 -127.84 8.88 36.01
CA HIS A 601 -129.22 8.69 35.57
C HIS A 601 -130.21 8.71 36.76
N LEU A 602 -129.92 7.97 37.83
CA LEU A 602 -130.78 7.95 39.02
C LEU A 602 -130.85 9.32 39.72
N ASN A 603 -129.74 10.08 39.75
CA ASN A 603 -129.72 11.46 40.22
C ASN A 603 -130.54 12.42 39.34
N ARG A 604 -130.70 12.14 38.04
CA ARG A 604 -131.55 12.94 37.14
C ARG A 604 -133.02 12.79 37.55
N THR A 605 -133.50 11.56 37.67
CA THR A 605 -134.88 11.25 38.08
C THR A 605 -135.24 11.87 39.43
N ILE A 606 -134.32 11.82 40.41
CA ILE A 606 -134.51 12.48 41.72
C ILE A 606 -134.63 14.01 41.57
N LYS A 607 -133.77 14.64 40.77
CA LYS A 607 -133.84 16.09 40.52
C LYS A 607 -135.13 16.51 39.84
N ASP A 608 -135.59 15.76 38.84
CA ASP A 608 -136.81 16.07 38.11
C ASP A 608 -138.05 15.98 39.05
N ARG A 609 -138.12 14.98 39.95
CA ARG A 609 -139.16 14.91 41.00
C ARG A 609 -139.07 16.03 42.05
N ILE A 610 -137.86 16.51 42.37
CA ILE A 610 -137.67 17.69 43.24
C ILE A 610 -138.16 18.98 42.54
N VAL A 611 -138.01 19.11 41.23
CA VAL A 611 -138.53 20.26 40.47
C VAL A 611 -140.06 20.28 40.47
N GLU A 612 -140.71 19.12 40.35
CA GLU A 612 -142.17 18.99 40.46
C GLU A 612 -142.70 19.42 41.84
N ILE A 613 -142.06 18.97 42.93
CA ILE A 613 -142.42 19.41 44.30
C ILE A 613 -142.15 20.91 44.49
N LYS A 614 -141.08 21.44 43.88
CA LYS A 614 -140.78 22.89 43.92
C LYS A 614 -141.82 23.72 43.17
N SER A 615 -142.34 23.29 42.03
CA SER A 615 -143.36 24.08 41.31
C SER A 615 -144.67 24.17 42.10
N GLN A 616 -145.08 23.09 42.78
CA GLN A 616 -146.20 23.09 43.72
C GLN A 616 -145.96 24.05 44.90
N LEU A 617 -144.75 24.04 45.47
CA LEU A 617 -144.35 24.97 46.54
C LEU A 617 -144.31 26.44 46.06
N ASP A 618 -143.80 26.69 44.86
CA ASP A 618 -143.64 28.03 44.31
C ASP A 618 -144.97 28.64 43.88
N LEU A 619 -145.96 27.84 43.48
CA LEU A 619 -147.36 28.28 43.31
C LEU A 619 -147.94 28.82 44.64
N LEU A 620 -147.67 28.15 45.76
CA LEU A 620 -148.06 28.62 47.10
C LEU A 620 -147.28 29.87 47.52
N LYS A 621 -145.98 29.97 47.18
CA LYS A 621 -145.20 31.20 47.41
C LYS A 621 -145.71 32.37 46.57
N LEU A 622 -146.18 32.15 45.34
CA LEU A 622 -146.69 33.21 44.47
C LEU A 622 -147.93 33.88 45.10
N LYS A 623 -148.87 33.05 45.61
CA LYS A 623 -150.02 33.51 46.42
C LYS A 623 -149.60 34.39 47.60
N ARG A 624 -148.49 34.07 48.27
CA ARG A 624 -147.93 34.88 49.37
C ARG A 624 -147.18 36.13 48.90
N LYS A 625 -146.53 36.09 47.73
CA LYS A 625 -145.70 37.19 47.21
C LYS A 625 -146.55 38.36 46.69
N HIS A 626 -147.67 38.03 46.05
CA HIS A 626 -148.69 39.01 45.64
C HIS A 626 -149.15 39.89 46.82
N LEU A 627 -149.48 39.28 47.96
CA LEU A 627 -149.86 39.94 49.22
C LEU A 627 -148.74 40.78 49.88
N ASN A 628 -147.49 40.65 49.40
CA ASN A 628 -146.32 41.36 49.93
C ASN A 628 -145.86 42.50 49.01
N GLU A 629 -146.17 42.44 47.73
CA GLU A 629 -145.79 43.47 46.75
C GLU A 629 -146.67 44.71 46.87
N GLU A 630 -147.93 44.53 47.27
CA GLU A 630 -148.84 45.61 47.73
C GLU A 630 -148.30 46.39 48.95
N LEU A 631 -147.32 45.84 49.68
CA LEU A 631 -146.70 46.46 50.86
C LEU A 631 -145.40 47.22 50.51
N SER A 632 -144.63 46.74 49.52
CA SER A 632 -143.27 47.24 49.28
C SER A 632 -143.15 48.39 48.29
N THR A 633 -144.16 48.66 47.47
CA THR A 633 -144.22 49.86 46.60
C THR A 633 -144.12 51.14 47.45
N SER A 634 -144.75 51.14 48.62
CA SER A 634 -144.78 52.21 49.63
C SER A 634 -143.44 52.57 50.30
N ARG A 635 -142.28 52.25 49.71
CA ARG A 635 -140.94 52.44 50.31
C ARG A 635 -139.83 52.99 49.41
N ALA A 636 -139.95 52.94 48.08
CA ALA A 636 -138.78 53.01 47.21
C ALA A 636 -138.26 54.44 46.94
N ASP A 637 -139.13 55.45 46.90
CA ASP A 637 -138.90 56.76 46.28
C ASP A 637 -138.01 57.73 47.09
N ILE A 638 -137.09 57.20 47.91
CA ILE A 638 -136.40 57.92 48.99
C ILE A 638 -134.88 58.04 48.75
N GLY A 639 -134.23 57.12 48.02
CA GLY A 639 -132.80 56.83 48.20
C GLY A 639 -131.76 57.40 47.20
N GLU A 640 -132.15 57.92 46.04
CA GLU A 640 -131.24 57.97 44.86
C GLU A 640 -130.08 58.99 44.92
N ARG A 641 -130.22 60.10 45.64
CA ARG A 641 -129.57 61.38 45.31
C ARG A 641 -128.12 61.61 45.79
N ASN A 642 -127.30 60.56 46.00
CA ASN A 642 -126.08 60.64 46.84
C ASN A 642 -124.67 60.45 46.21
N LYS A 643 -124.48 60.03 44.94
CA LYS A 643 -123.25 59.29 44.54
C LYS A 643 -122.12 59.95 43.69
N HIS A 644 -122.27 61.16 43.15
CA HIS A 644 -121.51 61.60 41.95
C HIS A 644 -120.01 62.03 42.14
N LEU A 645 -119.34 61.80 43.28
CA LEU A 645 -118.28 62.73 43.73
C LEU A 645 -116.78 62.31 43.61
N GLU A 646 -116.40 61.04 43.41
CA GLU A 646 -115.05 60.57 43.82
C GLU A 646 -113.89 60.59 42.76
N ALA A 647 -114.16 60.62 41.45
CA ALA A 647 -113.32 59.89 40.48
C ALA A 647 -111.97 60.47 39.99
N VAL A 648 -111.52 61.67 40.38
CA VAL A 648 -110.62 62.50 39.52
C VAL A 648 -109.09 62.33 39.72
N LYS A 649 -108.59 61.71 40.80
CA LYS A 649 -107.22 61.97 41.32
C LYS A 649 -105.99 61.27 40.68
N ALA A 650 -106.12 60.22 39.86
CA ALA A 650 -105.12 59.12 39.84
C ALA A 650 -104.08 59.04 38.68
N ARG A 651 -103.69 60.13 37.99
CA ARG A 651 -103.20 60.03 36.58
C ARG A 651 -101.75 60.46 36.22
N PHE A 652 -100.81 60.69 37.14
CA PHE A 652 -99.54 61.40 36.84
C PHE A 652 -98.23 60.59 36.81
N GLU A 653 -98.07 59.50 37.60
CA GLU A 653 -96.74 59.06 38.08
C GLU A 653 -95.83 58.25 37.11
N LEU A 654 -96.27 57.91 35.88
CA LEU A 654 -95.74 56.72 35.19
C LEU A 654 -94.44 56.88 34.37
N THR A 655 -94.12 58.06 33.85
CA THR A 655 -93.35 58.19 32.59
C THR A 655 -91.81 58.08 32.69
N SER A 656 -91.20 58.21 33.87
CA SER A 656 -89.80 58.70 33.99
C SER A 656 -88.68 57.64 34.20
N LYS A 657 -88.81 56.38 33.76
CA LYS A 657 -87.99 55.24 34.28
C LYS A 657 -87.26 54.33 33.26
N LEU A 658 -86.97 54.77 32.02
CA LEU A 658 -86.71 53.84 30.89
C LEU A 658 -85.39 53.90 30.09
N LEU A 659 -84.36 54.71 30.42
CA LEU A 659 -83.11 54.75 29.62
C LEU A 659 -81.84 55.14 30.41
N GLY A 660 -80.65 55.02 29.79
CA GLY A 660 -79.33 55.36 30.34
C GLY A 660 -78.34 55.88 29.27
N VAL A 661 -77.14 56.31 29.68
CA VAL A 661 -76.17 57.11 28.89
C VAL A 661 -74.70 56.83 29.29
N ASN A 662 -73.73 57.23 28.43
CA ASN A 662 -72.29 57.23 28.73
C ASN A 662 -71.83 58.54 29.42
N SER A 663 -70.53 58.66 29.71
CA SER A 663 -69.91 59.62 30.65
C SER A 663 -69.98 61.12 30.31
N ASP A 664 -70.59 61.53 29.18
CA ASP A 664 -70.95 62.92 28.86
C ASP A 664 -72.46 63.06 28.52
N GLY A 665 -73.30 62.16 29.05
CA GLY A 665 -74.76 62.25 28.91
C GLY A 665 -75.35 61.86 27.55
N THR A 666 -74.55 61.24 26.67
CA THR A 666 -74.95 60.83 25.30
C THR A 666 -74.54 59.37 24.97
N LEU A 667 -74.86 58.91 23.75
CA LEU A 667 -74.78 57.52 23.25
C LEU A 667 -74.10 57.49 21.84
N ILE A 668 -73.92 56.29 21.22
CA ILE A 668 -73.57 56.05 19.78
C ILE A 668 -72.09 56.38 19.37
N THR A 669 -71.35 55.69 18.48
CA THR A 669 -71.39 54.33 17.87
C THR A 669 -70.00 53.93 17.29
N ALA A 670 -69.74 52.63 17.08
CA ALA A 670 -68.42 51.99 16.88
C ALA A 670 -67.66 52.17 15.54
N THR A 671 -67.89 53.21 14.73
CA THR A 671 -67.31 53.32 13.36
C THR A 671 -65.94 54.01 13.25
N GLN A 672 -65.48 54.77 14.24
CA GLN A 672 -64.29 55.66 14.08
C GLN A 672 -62.92 54.95 14.06
N LEU A 673 -62.78 53.76 14.67
CA LEU A 673 -61.49 53.13 15.00
C LEU A 673 -60.72 52.45 13.85
N ARG A 674 -61.11 52.63 12.57
CA ARG A 674 -60.56 51.85 11.43
C ARG A 674 -59.77 52.64 10.36
N VAL A 675 -59.57 53.95 10.53
CA VAL A 675 -58.96 54.80 9.48
C VAL A 675 -57.47 55.10 9.72
N GLU A 676 -57.06 55.32 10.97
CA GLU A 676 -55.71 55.81 11.31
C GLU A 676 -54.57 54.83 10.96
N THR A 677 -54.83 53.52 11.05
CA THR A 677 -53.79 52.47 10.90
C THR A 677 -53.28 52.25 9.47
N ALA A 678 -53.78 52.99 8.48
CA ALA A 678 -53.38 52.85 7.09
C ALA A 678 -52.17 53.72 6.68
N GLN A 679 -51.87 54.82 7.39
CA GLN A 679 -50.93 55.84 6.90
C GLN A 679 -49.44 55.58 7.24
N GLU A 680 -49.13 54.91 8.35
CA GLU A 680 -47.72 54.75 8.79
C GLU A 680 -46.84 53.92 7.84
N LYS A 681 -47.43 53.01 7.05
CA LYS A 681 -46.68 51.97 6.34
C LYS A 681 -45.82 52.48 5.17
N GLN A 682 -46.14 53.63 4.59
CA GLN A 682 -45.41 54.15 3.42
C GLN A 682 -44.08 54.82 3.79
N MET A 683 -43.96 55.39 5.00
CA MET A 683 -42.82 56.22 5.43
C MET A 683 -41.49 55.44 5.56
N LEU A 684 -41.55 54.13 5.76
CA LEU A 684 -40.38 53.30 6.12
C LEU A 684 -39.54 52.80 4.93
N LEU A 685 -39.94 53.10 3.70
CA LEU A 685 -39.32 52.52 2.50
C LEU A 685 -38.22 53.41 1.89
N ASP A 686 -38.30 54.73 2.08
CA ASP A 686 -37.37 55.69 1.45
C ASP A 686 -36.02 55.81 2.20
N GLU A 687 -35.96 55.57 3.52
CA GLU A 687 -34.71 55.62 4.29
C GLU A 687 -33.68 54.57 3.86
N GLY A 688 -34.12 53.43 3.30
CA GLY A 688 -33.24 52.31 2.94
C GLY A 688 -32.25 52.64 1.83
N ASN A 689 -32.64 53.47 0.85
CA ASN A 689 -31.82 53.73 -0.34
C ASN A 689 -30.61 54.63 -0.03
N VAL A 690 -30.74 55.56 0.92
CA VAL A 690 -29.69 56.55 1.29
C VAL A 690 -28.51 55.89 2.02
N LEU A 691 -28.70 54.70 2.60
CA LEU A 691 -27.65 54.01 3.36
C LEU A 691 -26.64 53.28 2.46
N ASN A 692 -27.06 52.82 1.27
CA ASN A 692 -26.25 52.00 0.38
C ASN A 692 -25.12 52.79 -0.31
N GLU A 693 -25.38 54.05 -0.69
CA GLU A 693 -24.41 54.93 -1.35
C GLU A 693 -23.17 55.26 -0.48
N LYS A 694 -23.29 55.10 0.84
CA LYS A 694 -22.17 55.33 1.78
C LYS A 694 -21.18 54.15 1.82
N VAL A 695 -21.60 52.94 1.42
CA VAL A 695 -20.74 51.74 1.47
C VAL A 695 -19.67 51.79 0.37
N LEU A 696 -20.06 52.13 -0.86
CA LEU A 696 -19.17 52.15 -2.03
C LEU A 696 -17.97 53.10 -1.87
N LYS A 697 -18.14 54.22 -1.16
CA LYS A 697 -17.05 55.19 -0.93
C LYS A 697 -15.94 54.65 -0.01
N ALA A 698 -16.24 53.71 0.89
CA ALA A 698 -15.26 53.10 1.78
C ALA A 698 -14.36 52.05 1.08
N GLU A 699 -14.80 51.48 -0.05
CA GLU A 699 -14.04 50.43 -0.74
C GLU A 699 -12.87 50.96 -1.60
N ASP A 700 -12.91 52.23 -2.02
CA ASP A 700 -11.83 52.86 -2.78
C ASP A 700 -10.69 53.39 -1.89
N GLU A 701 -10.99 53.85 -0.68
CA GLU A 701 -9.97 54.30 0.29
C GLU A 701 -9.02 53.15 0.69
N ILE A 702 -9.53 51.92 0.77
CA ILE A 702 -8.75 50.71 1.08
C ILE A 702 -7.71 50.41 -0.02
N LYS A 703 -7.98 50.75 -1.28
CA LYS A 703 -7.05 50.51 -2.40
C LYS A 703 -5.85 51.46 -2.36
N ALA A 704 -6.03 52.70 -1.90
CA ALA A 704 -4.95 53.69 -1.79
C ALA A 704 -3.87 53.26 -0.78
N LEU A 705 -4.30 52.70 0.35
CA LEU A 705 -3.44 52.29 1.47
C LEU A 705 -2.50 51.11 1.15
N GLY A 706 -2.80 50.32 0.10
CA GLY A 706 -1.93 49.22 -0.34
C GLY A 706 -0.66 49.67 -1.07
N ASN A 707 -0.70 50.81 -1.76
CA ASN A 707 0.39 51.24 -2.65
C ASN A 707 1.54 51.94 -1.91
N THR A 708 1.25 52.76 -0.88
CA THR A 708 2.28 53.38 -0.03
C THR A 708 3.10 52.34 0.73
N LEU A 709 2.45 51.24 1.15
CA LEU A 709 3.12 50.11 1.79
C LEU A 709 3.86 49.21 0.79
N ALA A 710 3.88 49.48 -0.52
CA ALA A 710 4.68 48.73 -1.49
C ALA A 710 6.10 49.31 -1.62
N LEU A 711 6.20 50.57 -2.08
CA LEU A 711 7.44 51.29 -2.44
C LEU A 711 8.60 51.06 -1.47
N PHE A 712 8.52 51.58 -0.24
CA PHE A 712 9.71 51.77 0.63
C PHE A 712 10.37 50.48 1.19
N LYS A 713 9.98 49.29 0.68
CA LYS A 713 10.81 48.08 0.79
C LYS A 713 12.06 48.18 -0.08
N ASN A 714 11.89 48.65 -1.32
CA ASN A 714 12.95 48.65 -2.34
C ASN A 714 14.17 49.44 -1.87
N ALA A 715 13.96 50.61 -1.25
CA ALA A 715 15.03 51.44 -0.71
C ALA A 715 15.97 50.70 0.26
N ASN A 716 15.44 49.80 1.10
CA ASN A 716 16.23 49.17 2.16
C ASN A 716 16.99 47.90 1.70
N ASP A 717 16.47 47.20 0.69
CA ASP A 717 17.17 46.07 0.05
C ASP A 717 18.33 46.51 -0.87
N VAL A 718 18.43 47.81 -1.18
CA VAL A 718 19.58 48.40 -1.88
C VAL A 718 20.76 48.62 -0.92
N PHE A 719 20.57 49.31 0.22
CA PHE A 719 21.66 49.59 1.17
C PHE A 719 22.32 48.33 1.74
N ARG A 720 21.57 47.23 1.90
CA ARG A 720 22.11 45.94 2.35
C ARG A 720 23.10 45.28 1.37
N LYS A 721 23.14 45.68 0.10
CA LYS A 721 24.01 45.07 -0.93
C LYS A 721 25.41 45.68 -0.98
N ASN A 722 25.55 46.98 -0.69
CA ASN A 722 26.82 47.70 -0.84
C ASN A 722 27.82 47.51 0.31
N VAL A 723 27.44 46.78 1.38
CA VAL A 723 28.27 46.58 2.60
C VAL A 723 28.69 45.10 2.75
N ARG A 724 28.53 44.26 1.71
CA ARG A 724 28.82 42.81 1.77
C ARG A 724 29.71 42.30 0.63
N THR A 725 30.79 43.03 0.34
CA THR A 725 31.81 42.61 -0.66
C THR A 725 33.25 42.97 -0.27
N HIS A 726 33.77 42.43 0.83
CA HIS A 726 35.13 41.83 0.92
C HIS A 726 35.24 40.99 2.22
N PRO A 727 36.12 39.96 2.32
CA PRO A 727 36.06 38.92 3.36
C PRO A 727 37.22 38.96 4.40
N ASP A 728 37.29 37.89 5.22
CA ASP A 728 38.32 37.46 6.21
C ASP A 728 38.03 37.87 7.70
N VAL A 729 38.25 37.01 8.73
CA VAL A 729 38.72 35.60 8.76
C VAL A 729 38.21 34.79 9.99
N ASP A 730 38.05 33.47 9.80
CA ASP A 730 37.90 32.29 10.70
C ASP A 730 37.26 32.28 12.12
N GLU A 731 37.01 33.37 12.85
CA GLU A 731 36.56 33.28 14.26
C GLU A 731 35.25 32.47 14.44
N ALA A 732 34.30 32.63 13.50
CA ALA A 732 32.98 31.97 13.51
C ALA A 732 33.04 30.42 13.38
N ASN A 733 34.17 29.85 12.93
CA ASN A 733 34.34 28.39 12.76
C ASN A 733 34.55 27.62 14.09
N LYS A 734 34.58 28.33 15.23
CA LYS A 734 34.47 27.74 16.57
C LYS A 734 33.01 27.62 17.01
N GLU A 735 32.23 28.69 16.91
CA GLU A 735 30.81 28.75 17.33
C GLU A 735 29.96 27.66 16.65
N PHE A 736 30.23 27.38 15.37
CA PHE A 736 29.51 26.34 14.62
C PHE A 736 29.64 24.92 15.24
N ARG A 737 30.71 24.65 16.00
CA ARG A 737 30.91 23.35 16.67
C ARG A 737 30.13 23.22 17.98
N ASP A 738 30.02 24.28 18.77
CA ASP A 738 29.16 24.24 19.97
C ASP A 738 27.67 24.42 19.62
N MET A 739 27.35 25.14 18.54
CA MET A 739 26.02 25.08 17.91
C MET A 739 25.64 23.65 17.49
N ARG A 740 26.59 22.80 17.10
CA ARG A 740 26.34 21.38 16.77
C ARG A 740 26.13 20.48 18.00
N LYS A 741 26.74 20.79 19.16
CA LYS A 741 26.36 20.15 20.45
C LYS A 741 24.97 20.61 20.91
N ASN A 742 24.72 21.92 20.86
CA ASN A 742 23.41 22.50 21.14
C ASN A 742 22.33 21.92 20.22
N TYR A 743 22.63 21.69 18.94
CA TYR A 743 21.73 21.01 18.00
C TYR A 743 21.34 19.60 18.47
N CYS A 744 22.26 18.80 19.01
CA CYS A 744 21.94 17.48 19.57
C CYS A 744 21.07 17.57 20.85
N VAL A 745 21.34 18.53 21.73
CA VAL A 745 20.50 18.78 22.92
C VAL A 745 19.10 19.28 22.51
N ILE A 746 19.04 20.18 21.52
CA ILE A 746 17.80 20.64 20.89
C ILE A 746 17.07 19.49 20.19
N LEU A 747 17.77 18.52 19.59
CA LEU A 747 17.18 17.31 19.01
C LEU A 747 16.54 16.40 20.06
N HIS A 748 17.17 16.22 21.21
CA HIS A 748 16.55 15.51 22.33
C HIS A 748 15.34 16.29 22.87
N LYS A 749 15.46 17.60 22.99
CA LYS A 749 14.39 18.51 23.43
C LYS A 749 13.23 18.55 22.42
N THR A 750 13.47 18.51 21.11
CA THR A 750 12.42 18.40 20.09
C THR A 750 11.84 17.00 20.00
N LYS A 751 12.56 15.93 20.33
CA LYS A 751 11.99 14.58 20.44
C LYS A 751 11.03 14.46 21.64
N ILE A 752 11.33 15.14 22.75
CA ILE A 752 10.41 15.32 23.89
C ILE A 752 9.23 16.23 23.47
N LEU A 753 9.49 17.39 22.86
CA LEU A 753 8.44 18.29 22.41
C LEU A 753 7.56 17.69 21.30
N GLN A 754 8.05 16.74 20.50
CA GLN A 754 7.26 15.97 19.52
C GLN A 754 6.37 14.94 20.22
N ARG A 755 6.85 14.26 21.28
CA ARG A 755 5.98 13.46 22.15
C ARG A 755 4.89 14.32 22.79
N ASN A 756 5.28 15.46 23.35
CA ASN A 756 4.34 16.42 23.94
C ASN A 756 3.40 17.02 22.88
N PHE A 757 3.83 17.23 21.63
CA PHE A 757 3.00 17.72 20.53
C PHE A 757 2.04 16.65 20.00
N VAL A 758 2.43 15.38 19.99
CA VAL A 758 1.51 14.26 19.67
C VAL A 758 0.50 14.04 20.80
N GLN A 759 0.92 14.20 22.06
CA GLN A 759 0.02 14.13 23.21
C GLN A 759 -0.90 15.35 23.29
N LEU A 760 -0.40 16.55 22.99
CA LEU A 760 -1.20 17.76 22.77
C LEU A 760 -2.10 17.65 21.53
N ASN A 761 -1.71 16.97 20.45
CA ASN A 761 -2.62 16.72 19.32
C ASN A 761 -3.67 15.65 19.62
N LYS A 762 -3.39 14.69 20.52
CA LYS A 762 -4.44 13.83 21.07
C LYS A 762 -5.38 14.62 21.97
N LEU A 763 -4.86 15.43 22.90
CA LEU A 763 -5.66 16.34 23.73
C LEU A 763 -6.40 17.40 22.91
N ASN A 764 -5.86 17.87 21.79
CA ASN A 764 -6.49 18.85 20.92
C ASN A 764 -7.45 18.18 19.91
N LYS A 765 -7.30 16.89 19.59
CA LYS A 765 -8.37 16.11 18.93
C LYS A 765 -9.50 15.74 19.88
N VAL A 766 -9.19 15.42 21.14
CA VAL A 766 -10.20 15.25 22.20
C VAL A 766 -10.89 16.59 22.44
N SER A 767 -10.17 17.68 22.65
CA SER A 767 -10.71 19.03 22.83
C SER A 767 -11.40 19.58 21.58
N LEU A 768 -11.03 19.18 20.36
CA LEU A 768 -11.78 19.49 19.14
C LEU A 768 -13.06 18.65 19.03
N ASN A 769 -13.05 17.39 19.47
CA ASN A 769 -14.25 16.56 19.53
C ASN A 769 -15.19 17.00 20.67
N GLU A 770 -14.65 17.42 21.81
CA GLU A 770 -15.34 18.10 22.89
C GLU A 770 -15.83 19.47 22.43
N LYS A 771 -15.08 20.21 21.59
CA LYS A 771 -15.54 21.45 20.97
C LYS A 771 -16.62 21.19 19.93
N TYR A 772 -16.60 20.08 19.18
CA TYR A 772 -17.72 19.70 18.31
C TYR A 772 -18.93 19.19 19.11
N ALA A 773 -18.72 18.52 20.24
CA ALA A 773 -19.79 18.15 21.17
C ALA A 773 -20.37 19.38 21.86
N LEU A 774 -19.53 20.33 22.28
CA LEU A 774 -19.88 21.63 22.84
C LEU A 774 -20.47 22.57 21.80
N GLU A 775 -20.07 22.51 20.52
CA GLU A 775 -20.75 23.24 19.45
C GLU A 775 -22.07 22.59 19.13
N LYS A 776 -22.20 21.26 19.17
CA LYS A 776 -23.49 20.56 19.00
C LYS A 776 -24.43 20.77 20.19
N THR A 777 -23.92 20.85 21.43
CA THR A 777 -24.74 21.22 22.60
C THR A 777 -24.94 22.72 22.70
N LEU A 778 -24.03 23.59 22.25
CA LEU A 778 -24.24 25.04 22.15
C LEU A 778 -25.14 25.40 20.97
N GLU A 779 -25.24 24.56 19.95
CA GLU A 779 -26.21 24.65 18.86
C GLU A 779 -27.57 24.10 19.30
N ALA A 780 -27.61 23.03 20.09
CA ALA A 780 -28.83 22.60 20.79
C ALA A 780 -29.30 23.63 21.85
N GLU A 781 -28.39 24.26 22.60
CA GLU A 781 -28.67 25.35 23.53
C GLU A 781 -28.89 26.69 22.82
N ARG A 782 -28.43 26.87 21.58
CA ARG A 782 -28.86 27.97 20.70
C ARG A 782 -30.26 27.74 20.17
N ASN A 783 -30.60 26.50 19.81
CA ASN A 783 -31.96 26.15 19.40
C ASN A 783 -32.91 26.26 20.60
N LYS A 784 -32.57 25.74 21.78
CA LYS A 784 -33.28 26.03 23.02
C LYS A 784 -33.25 27.51 23.39
N ARG A 785 -32.21 28.30 23.09
CA ARG A 785 -32.22 29.76 23.28
C ARG A 785 -33.06 30.47 22.23
N LEU A 786 -33.25 29.92 21.04
CA LEU A 786 -34.16 30.45 20.03
C LEU A 786 -35.60 30.11 20.43
N GLU A 787 -35.88 28.86 20.81
CA GLU A 787 -37.14 28.42 21.43
C GLU A 787 -37.44 29.19 22.71
N ASN A 788 -36.43 29.47 23.56
CA ASN A 788 -36.58 30.29 24.76
C ASN A 788 -36.58 31.80 24.47
N VAL A 789 -36.05 32.29 23.34
CA VAL A 789 -36.23 33.68 22.88
C VAL A 789 -37.61 33.85 22.27
N ASP A 790 -38.13 32.82 21.61
CA ASP A 790 -39.48 32.79 21.07
C ASP A 790 -40.50 32.61 22.21
N LEU A 791 -40.21 31.78 23.22
CA LEU A 791 -40.95 31.69 24.48
C LEU A 791 -40.77 32.95 25.32
N LEU A 792 -39.60 33.60 25.35
CA LEU A 792 -39.44 34.94 25.94
C LEU A 792 -40.09 36.04 25.09
N SER A 793 -40.42 35.82 23.82
CA SER A 793 -41.20 36.75 23.01
C SER A 793 -42.69 36.59 23.27
N ARG A 794 -43.14 35.34 23.47
CA ARG A 794 -44.50 35.00 23.95
C ARG A 794 -44.67 35.51 25.37
N LEU A 795 -43.77 35.15 26.29
CA LEU A 795 -43.74 35.67 27.65
C LEU A 795 -43.48 37.18 27.70
N ARG A 796 -42.77 37.83 26.77
CA ARG A 796 -42.72 39.31 26.70
C ARG A 796 -44.03 39.89 26.19
N LYS A 797 -44.71 39.26 25.22
CA LYS A 797 -46.07 39.66 24.82
C LYS A 797 -47.06 39.44 25.97
N GLU A 798 -47.00 38.32 26.68
CA GLU A 798 -47.81 38.05 27.87
C GLU A 798 -47.42 38.95 29.05
N VAL A 799 -46.16 39.35 29.19
CA VAL A 799 -45.68 40.31 30.20
C VAL A 799 -45.96 41.76 29.80
N ASP A 800 -46.14 42.08 28.52
CA ASP A 800 -46.57 43.41 28.05
C ASP A 800 -48.11 43.50 27.99
N GLU A 801 -48.81 42.40 27.75
CA GLU A 801 -50.21 42.21 28.06
C GLU A 801 -50.46 42.24 29.56
N GLN A 802 -49.62 41.58 30.38
CA GLN A 802 -49.69 41.70 31.83
C GLN A 802 -49.20 43.06 32.31
N LYS A 803 -48.29 43.78 31.65
CA LYS A 803 -48.02 45.19 31.97
C LYS A 803 -49.12 46.12 31.48
N THR A 804 -49.93 45.79 30.47
CA THR A 804 -51.12 46.59 30.13
C THR A 804 -52.32 46.20 30.99
N LYS A 805 -52.44 44.95 31.47
CA LYS A 805 -53.39 44.53 32.50
C LYS A 805 -53.00 45.09 33.87
N ILE A 806 -51.70 45.11 34.20
CA ILE A 806 -51.15 45.75 35.40
C ILE A 806 -51.16 47.25 35.26
N ARG A 807 -50.96 47.89 34.11
CA ARG A 807 -51.18 49.35 33.94
C ARG A 807 -52.66 49.72 33.98
N ARG A 808 -53.57 48.84 33.53
CA ARG A 808 -55.02 49.00 33.75
C ARG A 808 -55.35 48.85 35.24
N ALA A 809 -54.91 47.79 35.88
CA ALA A 809 -55.04 47.58 37.32
C ALA A 809 -54.35 48.68 38.14
N ASP A 810 -53.20 49.23 37.72
CA ASP A 810 -52.53 50.38 38.36
C ASP A 810 -53.30 51.66 38.11
N HIS A 811 -53.98 51.80 36.98
CA HIS A 811 -54.85 52.95 36.71
C HIS A 811 -56.13 52.85 37.55
N GLU A 812 -56.73 51.67 37.65
CA GLU A 812 -57.88 51.34 38.49
C GLU A 812 -57.54 51.41 39.99
N LEU A 813 -56.34 51.00 40.40
CA LEU A 813 -55.84 51.02 41.77
C LEU A 813 -55.26 52.39 42.14
N LYS A 814 -54.75 53.19 41.19
CA LYS A 814 -54.49 54.63 41.39
C LYS A 814 -55.76 55.47 41.34
N GLN A 815 -56.81 55.05 40.63
CA GLN A 815 -58.15 55.60 40.76
C GLN A 815 -58.74 55.24 42.13
N ALA A 816 -58.67 53.97 42.56
CA ALA A 816 -59.15 53.53 43.87
C ALA A 816 -58.32 54.14 45.01
N SER A 817 -57.00 54.29 44.87
CA SER A 817 -56.13 54.96 45.83
C SER A 817 -56.41 56.47 45.87
N LYS A 818 -56.67 57.12 44.73
CA LYS A 818 -57.18 58.51 44.72
C LYS A 818 -58.56 58.62 45.35
N ALA A 819 -59.48 57.70 45.09
CA ALA A 819 -60.82 57.69 45.68
C ALA A 819 -60.78 57.45 47.20
N MET A 820 -59.93 56.53 47.67
CA MET A 820 -59.66 56.30 49.10
C MET A 820 -58.99 57.51 49.73
N LYS A 821 -58.01 58.15 49.07
CA LYS A 821 -57.38 59.41 49.52
C LYS A 821 -58.22 60.67 49.25
N GLN A 822 -59.45 60.50 48.75
CA GLN A 822 -60.50 61.52 48.64
C GLN A 822 -61.68 61.24 49.57
N GLN A 823 -61.66 60.15 50.35
CA GLN A 823 -62.53 59.97 51.51
C GLN A 823 -61.74 60.24 52.80
N ASN A 824 -62.30 61.09 53.66
CA ASN A 824 -61.66 61.45 54.92
C ASN A 824 -61.74 60.30 55.92
N ILE A 825 -60.66 59.53 56.04
CA ILE A 825 -60.48 58.48 57.06
C ILE A 825 -59.40 58.95 58.05
N SER A 826 -59.65 58.76 59.35
CA SER A 826 -58.72 59.14 60.42
C SER A 826 -57.36 58.45 60.25
N PRO A 827 -56.22 59.14 60.42
CA PRO A 827 -54.89 58.60 60.08
C PRO A 827 -54.54 57.29 60.80
N GLU A 828 -54.96 57.14 62.06
CA GLU A 828 -54.73 55.94 62.88
C GLU A 828 -55.40 54.68 62.29
N LEU A 829 -56.55 54.83 61.63
CA LEU A 829 -57.24 53.73 60.96
C LEU A 829 -56.60 53.38 59.61
N LEU A 830 -56.03 54.38 58.92
CA LEU A 830 -55.32 54.18 57.66
C LEU A 830 -54.02 53.41 57.89
N GLU A 831 -53.23 53.79 58.91
CA GLU A 831 -51.98 53.10 59.27
C GLU A 831 -52.23 51.65 59.70
N LEU A 832 -53.30 51.37 60.46
CA LEU A 832 -53.71 49.99 60.79
C LEU A 832 -54.14 49.18 59.56
N TYR A 833 -54.78 49.80 58.57
CA TYR A 833 -55.19 49.12 57.34
C TYR A 833 -54.00 48.86 56.40
N GLU A 834 -53.10 49.83 56.23
CA GLU A 834 -51.85 49.67 55.48
C GLU A 834 -50.98 48.58 56.14
N ARG A 835 -50.81 48.60 57.47
CA ARG A 835 -50.05 47.58 58.21
C ARG A 835 -50.66 46.18 58.18
N THR A 836 -51.99 46.04 58.10
CA THR A 836 -52.64 44.72 57.96
C THR A 836 -52.68 44.21 56.52
N VAL A 837 -52.64 45.10 55.52
CA VAL A 837 -52.36 44.73 54.12
C VAL A 837 -50.90 44.29 53.98
N GLU A 838 -49.93 45.04 54.51
CA GLU A 838 -48.51 44.65 54.49
C GLU A 838 -48.27 43.32 55.21
N LEU A 839 -48.87 43.08 56.38
CA LEU A 839 -48.78 41.80 57.07
C LEU A 839 -49.34 40.65 56.23
N LYS A 840 -50.52 40.82 55.60
CA LYS A 840 -51.06 39.80 54.70
C LYS A 840 -50.18 39.57 53.48
N GLU A 841 -49.65 40.61 52.85
CA GLU A 841 -48.71 40.43 51.75
C GLU A 841 -47.40 39.77 52.20
N LEU A 842 -46.94 40.00 53.43
CA LEU A 842 -45.76 39.34 54.01
C LEU A 842 -46.01 37.87 54.34
N GLU A 843 -47.19 37.51 54.86
CA GLU A 843 -47.62 36.12 55.00
C GLU A 843 -47.70 35.43 53.64
N ASP A 844 -48.31 36.08 52.64
CA ASP A 844 -48.45 35.55 51.29
C ASP A 844 -47.09 35.42 50.56
N ARG A 845 -46.14 36.35 50.81
CA ARG A 845 -44.75 36.28 50.35
C ARG A 845 -43.99 35.14 51.04
N ASN A 846 -44.08 35.01 52.37
CA ASN A 846 -43.47 33.90 53.11
C ASN A 846 -44.03 32.54 52.66
N MET A 847 -45.34 32.43 52.42
CA MET A 847 -45.95 31.19 51.93
C MET A 847 -45.48 30.84 50.51
N LYS A 848 -45.32 31.85 49.63
CA LYS A 848 -44.74 31.66 48.29
C LYS A 848 -43.26 31.24 48.33
N VAL A 849 -42.48 31.81 49.26
CA VAL A 849 -41.08 31.41 49.50
C VAL A 849 -40.98 30.00 50.10
N LEU A 850 -41.85 29.63 51.05
CA LEU A 850 -41.93 28.28 51.61
C LEU A 850 -42.29 27.23 50.55
N ASN A 851 -43.23 27.54 49.65
CA ASN A 851 -43.55 26.68 48.51
C ASN A 851 -42.35 26.56 47.54
N GLN A 852 -41.66 27.65 47.24
CA GLN A 852 -40.44 27.62 46.39
C GLN A 852 -39.29 26.84 47.03
N LEU A 853 -39.13 26.87 48.37
CA LEU A 853 -38.18 25.98 49.06
C LEU A 853 -38.65 24.52 49.04
N GLY A 854 -39.96 24.26 49.07
CA GLY A 854 -40.53 22.93 48.84
C GLY A 854 -40.17 22.38 47.45
N ASP A 855 -40.38 23.17 46.39
CA ASP A 855 -39.98 22.81 45.03
C ASP A 855 -38.47 22.53 44.91
N VAL A 856 -37.61 23.27 45.62
CA VAL A 856 -36.15 22.99 45.67
C VAL A 856 -35.84 21.70 46.44
N VAL A 857 -36.58 21.40 47.51
CA VAL A 857 -36.40 20.15 48.29
C VAL A 857 -36.72 18.91 47.47
N ASP A 858 -37.76 18.95 46.64
CA ASP A 858 -38.17 17.81 45.81
C ASP A 858 -37.33 17.64 44.52
N ASN A 859 -36.58 18.66 44.08
CA ASN A 859 -35.81 18.61 42.83
C ASN A 859 -34.29 18.42 42.98
N ASP A 860 -33.65 18.84 44.10
CA ASP A 860 -32.19 18.71 44.29
C ASP A 860 -31.80 17.58 45.27
N PHE A 861 -31.37 16.43 44.73
CA PHE A 861 -31.08 15.22 45.52
C PHE A 861 -30.04 15.38 46.64
N GLU A 862 -29.02 16.23 46.46
CA GLU A 862 -28.01 16.50 47.51
C GLU A 862 -28.37 17.65 48.46
N LEU A 863 -29.29 18.54 48.07
CA LEU A 863 -29.58 19.78 48.79
C LEU A 863 -30.91 19.70 49.55
N GLY A 864 -31.93 19.07 48.99
CA GLY A 864 -33.21 18.80 49.62
C GLY A 864 -33.09 18.11 50.99
N PRO A 865 -32.31 17.02 51.15
CA PRO A 865 -32.10 16.39 52.45
C PRO A 865 -31.32 17.23 53.48
N LYS A 866 -30.78 18.38 53.09
CA LYS A 866 -30.13 19.37 53.98
C LYS A 866 -31.09 20.52 54.31
N ILE A 867 -31.82 21.03 53.31
CA ILE A 867 -32.84 22.08 53.46
C ILE A 867 -34.04 21.57 54.28
N ALA A 868 -34.54 20.37 54.01
CA ALA A 868 -35.61 19.74 54.78
C ALA A 868 -35.22 19.53 56.25
N ARG A 869 -33.93 19.27 56.53
CA ARG A 869 -33.39 19.24 57.90
C ARG A 869 -33.38 20.63 58.51
N ALA A 870 -32.74 21.60 57.85
CA ALA A 870 -32.64 22.97 58.36
C ALA A 870 -34.02 23.60 58.66
N ILE A 871 -35.05 23.32 57.86
CA ILE A 871 -36.43 23.77 58.10
C ILE A 871 -37.04 23.09 59.34
N ALA A 872 -36.85 21.77 59.49
CA ALA A 872 -37.32 21.01 60.66
C ALA A 872 -36.57 21.39 61.95
N ASP A 873 -35.25 21.58 61.87
CA ASP A 873 -34.36 21.96 62.98
C ASP A 873 -34.71 23.36 63.55
N HIS A 874 -35.30 24.24 62.72
CA HIS A 874 -35.83 25.55 63.13
C HIS A 874 -37.34 25.53 63.45
N GLY A 875 -37.96 24.35 63.58
CA GLY A 875 -39.34 24.18 64.05
C GLY A 875 -40.44 24.61 63.07
N MET A 876 -40.10 24.93 61.81
CA MET A 876 -41.09 25.32 60.81
C MET A 876 -41.61 24.09 60.04
N LYS A 877 -42.91 24.05 59.76
CA LYS A 877 -43.55 22.95 59.03
C LYS A 877 -43.55 23.24 57.53
N LEU A 878 -42.90 22.36 56.76
CA LEU A 878 -42.97 22.40 55.30
C LEU A 878 -44.42 22.12 54.83
N PRO A 879 -44.98 22.88 53.88
CA PRO A 879 -46.35 22.65 53.40
C PRO A 879 -46.52 21.27 52.74
N HIS A 880 -47.33 20.39 53.34
CA HIS A 880 -47.62 19.08 52.76
C HIS A 880 -48.56 19.21 51.55
N LEU A 881 -48.23 18.50 50.46
CA LEU A 881 -48.90 18.61 49.17
C LEU A 881 -50.40 18.28 49.24
N MET A 882 -51.24 19.21 48.78
CA MET A 882 -52.61 18.90 48.39
C MET A 882 -52.62 18.27 46.99
N HIS A 883 -53.12 17.04 46.91
CA HIS A 883 -53.05 16.23 45.70
C HIS A 883 -54.31 16.31 44.81
N LYS A 884 -54.05 16.44 43.50
CA LYS A 884 -54.86 15.93 42.36
C LYS A 884 -56.24 16.55 42.09
N THR A 885 -56.36 17.04 40.86
CA THR A 885 -57.47 16.63 39.97
C THR A 885 -56.87 15.78 38.83
N ARG A 886 -57.62 14.85 38.25
CA ARG A 886 -57.09 13.80 37.36
C ARG A 886 -58.08 13.35 36.29
N SER A 887 -57.64 13.35 35.04
CA SER A 887 -58.24 12.63 33.90
C SER A 887 -57.13 12.44 32.84
N THR A 888 -56.57 11.26 32.49
CA THR A 888 -57.16 9.99 31.98
C THR A 888 -58.16 10.26 30.85
N ILE A 889 -57.98 9.78 29.62
CA ILE A 889 -57.65 8.41 29.11
C ILE A 889 -56.81 8.56 27.81
N SER A 890 -55.85 7.73 27.38
CA SER A 890 -55.08 6.56 27.90
C SER A 890 -53.91 6.26 26.90
N TYR A 891 -53.11 5.18 26.87
CA TYR A 891 -53.05 3.88 27.59
C TYR A 891 -51.63 3.23 27.48
N ARG A 892 -51.37 2.23 28.33
CA ARG A 892 -50.65 0.93 28.18
C ARG A 892 -49.68 0.65 27.00
N SER A 893 -48.57 -0.11 27.09
CA SER A 893 -47.80 -0.90 28.12
C SER A 893 -47.08 -2.04 27.34
N ASP A 894 -46.01 -2.74 27.74
CA ASP A 894 -45.05 -2.72 28.86
C ASP A 894 -43.91 -3.75 28.57
N ILE A 895 -42.75 -3.68 29.28
CA ILE A 895 -41.93 -4.79 29.88
C ILE A 895 -41.42 -5.96 28.96
N SER A 896 -40.33 -6.70 29.23
CA SER A 896 -38.96 -6.53 29.76
C SER A 896 -38.22 -7.90 29.59
N ALA A 897 -36.89 -7.98 29.84
CA ALA A 897 -36.12 -9.23 30.08
C ALA A 897 -36.07 -10.30 28.94
N CYS A 898 -35.15 -11.28 28.90
CA CYS A 898 -33.77 -11.42 29.41
C CYS A 898 -33.02 -12.54 28.63
N ASP A 899 -31.73 -12.67 28.94
CA ASP A 899 -30.84 -13.85 28.88
C ASP A 899 -30.67 -14.70 27.59
N GLY A 900 -29.43 -15.20 27.47
CA GLY A 900 -29.13 -16.55 26.99
C GLY A 900 -28.26 -16.64 25.73
N LEU A 901 -27.11 -17.31 25.84
CA LEU A 901 -26.33 -17.75 24.67
C LEU A 901 -26.63 -19.22 24.34
N SER A 902 -26.71 -19.52 23.04
CA SER A 902 -26.40 -20.80 22.39
C SER A 902 -27.42 -21.96 22.38
N LEU A 903 -27.86 -22.26 21.13
CA LEU A 903 -28.32 -23.53 20.55
C LEU A 903 -29.76 -24.05 20.82
N SER A 904 -30.56 -24.12 19.73
CA SER A 904 -31.68 -25.05 19.48
C SER A 904 -32.96 -24.84 20.33
N SER A 905 -34.14 -24.47 19.79
CA SER A 905 -34.83 -25.13 18.67
C SER A 905 -36.23 -24.57 18.29
N ARG A 906 -36.42 -24.29 16.99
CA ARG A 906 -37.65 -24.52 16.18
C ARG A 906 -38.85 -23.54 16.38
N ALA A 907 -38.95 -22.49 15.54
CA ALA A 907 -39.76 -22.45 14.28
C ALA A 907 -39.98 -21.02 13.68
N ILE A 908 -40.36 -20.94 12.39
CA ILE A 908 -41.50 -20.18 11.78
C ILE A 908 -41.70 -18.67 12.14
N ASP A 909 -41.88 -17.73 11.20
CA ASP A 909 -41.79 -17.71 9.72
C ASP A 909 -41.52 -16.25 9.24
N LEU A 910 -40.60 -16.03 8.29
CA LEU A 910 -40.30 -14.69 7.68
C LEU A 910 -39.38 -14.80 6.43
N PRO A 911 -39.84 -14.51 5.20
CA PRO A 911 -39.00 -13.79 4.19
C PRO A 911 -39.34 -12.32 3.83
N ASP A 912 -38.48 -11.67 2.98
CA ASP A 912 -38.25 -10.21 2.79
C ASP A 912 -38.80 -9.46 1.51
N THR A 913 -38.30 -9.39 0.26
CA THR A 913 -37.06 -9.73 -0.46
C THR A 913 -36.88 -8.71 -1.64
N SER A 914 -37.63 -8.76 -2.76
CA SER A 914 -37.72 -7.72 -3.83
C SER A 914 -38.67 -8.00 -5.04
N ARG A 915 -39.44 -6.97 -5.46
CA ARG A 915 -39.83 -6.57 -6.85
C ARG A 915 -40.36 -7.60 -7.90
N SER A 916 -41.48 -7.22 -8.56
CA SER A 916 -41.99 -7.71 -9.89
C SER A 916 -42.52 -9.17 -9.93
N SER A 917 -43.26 -9.68 -10.94
CA SER A 917 -44.14 -9.10 -11.98
C SER A 917 -45.06 -10.18 -12.60
N VAL A 918 -46.33 -9.86 -12.98
CA VAL A 918 -47.19 -10.58 -13.99
C VAL A 918 -47.64 -12.03 -13.59
N SER A 919 -48.74 -12.68 -14.03
CA SER A 919 -49.83 -12.49 -15.04
C SER A 919 -51.24 -12.96 -14.53
N GLU A 920 -52.27 -12.93 -15.39
CA GLU A 920 -53.65 -13.47 -15.21
C GLU A 920 -53.72 -15.03 -15.09
N GLU A 921 -54.84 -15.77 -15.01
CA GLU A 921 -56.31 -15.58 -15.20
C GLU A 921 -57.05 -16.74 -14.42
N SER A 922 -58.36 -16.85 -14.10
CA SER A 922 -59.60 -16.69 -14.89
C SER A 922 -60.86 -17.11 -14.10
N GLN A 923 -62.06 -16.99 -14.73
CA GLN A 923 -63.37 -17.59 -14.40
C GLN A 923 -64.22 -17.00 -13.23
N THR A 924 -65.56 -16.83 -13.35
CA THR A 924 -66.44 -16.27 -14.42
C THR A 924 -67.90 -16.10 -13.92
N LYS A 925 -68.73 -15.30 -14.62
CA LYS A 925 -70.20 -15.14 -14.49
C LYS A 925 -70.68 -14.29 -13.28
N SER A 926 -71.72 -13.44 -13.38
CA SER A 926 -72.49 -12.96 -14.57
C SER A 926 -73.40 -11.78 -14.23
N SER A 927 -73.62 -10.85 -15.18
CA SER A 927 -74.82 -9.99 -15.40
C SER A 927 -75.37 -9.12 -14.24
N THR A 928 -75.81 -7.86 -14.38
CA THR A 928 -76.29 -7.02 -15.51
C THR A 928 -75.73 -5.59 -15.39
N SER A 929 -75.49 -4.79 -16.45
CA SER A 929 -76.42 -4.19 -17.44
C SER A 929 -77.47 -3.23 -16.83
N ALA A 930 -77.66 -1.98 -17.30
CA ALA A 930 -76.89 -1.18 -18.30
C ALA A 930 -77.31 0.32 -18.37
N LYS A 931 -76.51 1.11 -19.10
CA LYS A 931 -76.86 2.27 -19.97
C LYS A 931 -77.32 3.62 -19.40
N LEU A 932 -76.46 4.62 -19.68
CA LEU A 932 -76.73 5.91 -20.37
C LEU A 932 -77.51 7.02 -19.64
N SER A 933 -77.46 8.21 -20.28
CA SER A 933 -78.07 9.50 -19.91
C SER A 933 -77.32 10.27 -18.79
N VAL A 934 -77.07 11.59 -18.82
CA VAL A 934 -76.82 12.65 -19.82
C VAL A 934 -76.93 13.98 -19.04
N VAL A 935 -75.90 14.84 -19.15
CA VAL A 935 -75.92 16.32 -19.01
C VAL A 935 -76.39 16.99 -17.69
N SER A 936 -75.82 18.19 -17.49
CA SER A 936 -76.14 19.34 -16.62
C SER A 936 -77.64 19.70 -16.49
N LEU A 937 -78.13 20.60 -15.62
CA LEU A 937 -77.52 21.71 -14.84
C LEU A 937 -77.77 21.55 -13.32
N ASP A 938 -77.52 22.53 -12.42
CA ASP A 938 -78.44 23.63 -11.99
C ASP A 938 -77.79 24.41 -10.81
N PHE A 939 -78.17 25.62 -10.36
CA PHE A 939 -79.13 26.65 -10.84
C PHE A 939 -78.47 28.09 -10.79
N PRO A 940 -79.02 29.17 -10.19
CA PRO A 940 -79.18 30.47 -10.87
C PRO A 940 -78.19 31.58 -10.41
N GLY A 941 -78.05 32.73 -11.06
CA GLY A 941 -78.66 33.21 -12.32
C GLY A 941 -78.71 34.76 -12.39
N LYS A 942 -78.89 35.31 -13.61
CA LYS A 942 -78.83 36.73 -14.02
C LYS A 942 -77.40 37.32 -14.11
N GLU A 943 -77.12 38.22 -15.05
CA GLU A 943 -77.97 38.74 -16.15
C GLU A 943 -77.81 37.95 -17.46
#